data_AF-A0A7S3T6P2-F1
#
_entry.id   AF-A0A7S3T6P2-F1
#
_cell.length_a   1.000
_cell.length_b   1.000
_cell.length_c   1.000
_cell.angle_alpha   90.00
_cell.angle_beta   90.00
_cell.angle_gamma   90.00
#
_symmetry.space_group_name_H-M   'P 1'
#
loop_
_entity.id
_entity.type
_entity.pdbx_description
1 polymer ?
#
loop_
_entity_poly.entity_id
_entity_poly.type
_entity_poly.pdbx_seq_one_letter_code
_entity_poly.pdbx_strand_id
1 'polypeptide(L)'
;VTERNLRATTASTPLPPHRDTAVVGCCSTRTVSRSRQKMVNSSCEEPATKRARTYGARTDGAADSTCSGPASSEIPTADRQLSLSSGSTVDKCRQLDEGLAATFRRGDIRLLRRAWVLGAPDQRLPYRQVLEERERRGELPLLSPEEAAALLECGDRSIGALTHPWYSPGDPDPVGVKLKILREALLVLTHIEAIFVDYASLFQHPPKGTRTEAENEAFKRALGVMGDVYASAVGTTVLQIKEIPPRPQEFDGELCLFGLKAGVDEAAVCQALSDLSTEFESCDLAFESTYGVVRFTTHAAALRAKAANTFSELCGGVDTRYNERSYDGRGDGEGGRDGDEGRGWCCFEGGVSGELLVRLSVYPRMKAELDKLPPKLISLASGRAPEPVELSHSDVWQRVQQVVESIEKATFTGKGDKEVVPVLYKGYVERVATVLASTLALQTTLETAAEVPVMPSVDVPPAFALRLADGQLLLLPGADARLAGGDGAWLAEVDASHKIVRGRLFDNFVAELTFDGHSHAVIPWCPAEAGAEASLRRDLPALRALGERVQPLLKEVRQSEGELQKRGEASLIVVADAVELPMVATVARKAGDAIRQVLKKDAEYPPGEVAPPLGKRIQSLHASLELLSPEALKSLAVAAWREGGMVGARRFASGQRLVVRAADGAWRESAAEEACALDGGPASLHPWNHAPLEVSVNAFEALRAWHTIALRAQHSHIADALSGRRLDVLQQCVAIEVAGGGAELASVVDARSLAACLRTLHQERLAGGEATRPPATLLTAGPASGKTTLLSQVVVLSLDGELVPILIKMQILQQRLISSPDAFATAWNWVDAYLRLEHGEVSPLSHALACLVLDRYFESRLELPPSSVLHEASAPRIRTEYKGGG
;
A
#
# COMPACT_ATOMS: atom_id res chain seq x y z
N VAL A 1 13.16 -37.41 42.01
CA VAL A 1 13.29 -38.90 42.10
C VAL A 1 13.56 -39.42 40.68
N THR A 2 14.47 -40.39 40.55
CA THR A 2 14.91 -41.15 39.35
C THR A 2 14.12 -40.95 38.04
N GLU A 3 14.69 -40.51 36.92
CA GLU A 3 15.74 -41.14 36.06
C GLU A 3 15.26 -42.22 35.07
N ARG A 4 15.69 -42.05 33.79
CA ARG A 4 16.03 -43.07 32.76
C ARG A 4 14.87 -43.93 32.19
N ASN A 5 14.65 -44.04 30.88
CA ASN A 5 15.48 -44.32 29.66
C ASN A 5 15.55 -45.81 29.27
N LEU A 6 15.66 -46.03 27.95
CA LEU A 6 15.92 -47.26 27.15
C LEU A 6 14.68 -47.80 26.40
N ARG A 7 14.73 -48.35 25.18
CA ARG A 7 15.60 -48.28 23.97
C ARG A 7 15.19 -49.48 23.08
N ALA A 8 14.94 -49.26 21.78
CA ALA A 8 15.09 -50.23 20.66
C ALA A 8 14.25 -51.55 20.70
N THR A 9 13.99 -52.29 19.60
CA THR A 9 14.34 -52.15 18.15
C THR A 9 13.04 -52.39 17.31
N THR A 10 12.91 -52.85 16.06
CA THR A 10 13.77 -53.52 15.04
C THR A 10 13.30 -53.16 13.61
N ALA A 11 13.92 -53.74 12.57
CA ALA A 11 13.74 -53.49 11.13
C ALA A 11 12.85 -54.52 10.38
N SER A 12 12.30 -54.13 9.22
CA SER A 12 12.28 -54.95 7.96
C SER A 12 11.56 -54.24 6.77
N THR A 13 11.88 -54.65 5.54
CA THR A 13 11.25 -54.28 4.24
C THR A 13 11.37 -55.49 3.29
N PRO A 14 10.51 -55.70 2.25
CA PRO A 14 10.73 -55.09 0.92
C PRO A 14 9.43 -54.88 0.03
N LEU A 15 9.62 -54.74 -1.30
CA LEU A 15 8.71 -54.30 -2.40
C LEU A 15 8.53 -55.40 -3.51
N PRO A 16 7.92 -55.16 -4.71
CA PRO A 16 6.80 -54.30 -5.16
C PRO A 16 5.58 -55.15 -5.67
N PRO A 17 5.30 -55.57 -6.96
CA PRO A 17 5.66 -55.16 -8.35
C PRO A 17 4.51 -55.01 -9.42
N HIS A 18 4.73 -54.15 -10.45
CA HIS A 18 4.11 -54.13 -11.82
C HIS A 18 2.57 -53.86 -11.99
N ARG A 19 2.03 -53.41 -13.15
CA ARG A 19 2.43 -53.48 -14.59
C ARG A 19 2.15 -52.19 -15.44
N ASP A 20 3.00 -51.97 -16.45
CA ASP A 20 2.78 -51.61 -17.90
C ASP A 20 1.89 -50.38 -18.27
N THR A 21 2.10 -49.55 -19.33
CA THR A 21 3.02 -49.44 -20.51
C THR A 21 2.97 -47.94 -20.96
N ALA A 22 4.02 -47.18 -21.33
CA ALA A 22 4.93 -47.22 -22.50
C ALA A 22 4.18 -47.16 -23.87
N VAL A 23 4.50 -46.38 -24.91
CA VAL A 23 5.80 -45.95 -25.53
C VAL A 23 5.62 -44.67 -26.41
N VAL A 24 6.68 -43.83 -26.55
CA VAL A 24 7.15 -42.90 -27.65
C VAL A 24 6.14 -42.42 -28.73
N GLY A 25 6.11 -41.18 -29.27
CA GLY A 25 7.06 -40.04 -29.43
C GLY A 25 7.09 -39.62 -30.94
N CYS A 26 7.81 -38.62 -31.49
CA CYS A 26 8.56 -37.44 -31.05
C CYS A 26 8.97 -36.63 -32.33
N CYS A 27 9.10 -35.30 -32.28
CA CYS A 27 9.68 -34.42 -33.36
C CYS A 27 8.93 -34.37 -34.74
N SER A 28 9.12 -33.36 -35.63
CA SER A 28 9.59 -31.95 -35.52
C SER A 28 9.39 -31.21 -36.88
N THR A 29 9.73 -29.91 -36.91
CA THR A 29 10.13 -29.02 -38.05
C THR A 29 9.19 -27.88 -38.49
N ARG A 30 9.84 -26.85 -39.06
CA ARG A 30 9.31 -25.58 -39.60
C ARG A 30 9.05 -25.76 -41.14
N THR A 31 8.58 -24.82 -41.99
CA THR A 31 8.63 -23.34 -42.01
C THR A 31 7.74 -22.75 -43.15
N VAL A 32 7.38 -21.45 -43.06
CA VAL A 32 7.26 -20.47 -44.19
C VAL A 32 6.04 -20.46 -45.18
N SER A 33 5.44 -19.25 -45.27
CA SER A 33 4.87 -18.53 -46.46
C SER A 33 3.35 -18.43 -46.80
N ARG A 34 2.90 -17.15 -46.82
CA ARG A 34 2.17 -16.41 -47.88
C ARG A 34 0.73 -16.78 -48.34
N SER A 35 -0.23 -16.11 -47.69
CA SER A 35 -1.11 -15.05 -48.27
C SER A 35 -2.30 -15.34 -49.22
N ARG A 36 -3.30 -14.43 -49.13
CA ARG A 36 -4.47 -14.15 -50.03
C ARG A 36 -5.67 -15.13 -49.97
N GLN A 37 -6.94 -14.73 -50.19
CA GLN A 37 -7.62 -13.40 -50.16
C GLN A 37 -9.15 -13.53 -50.39
N LYS A 38 -10.00 -12.90 -49.55
CA LYS A 38 -11.35 -12.27 -49.78
C LYS A 38 -12.08 -12.09 -48.43
N MET A 39 -12.62 -10.94 -48.00
CA MET A 39 -13.61 -9.98 -48.61
C MET A 39 -15.04 -10.55 -48.52
N VAL A 40 -15.92 -10.08 -47.62
CA VAL A 40 -16.86 -8.93 -47.71
C VAL A 40 -17.51 -8.81 -46.31
N ASN A 41 -17.89 -7.69 -45.65
CA ASN A 41 -17.77 -6.22 -45.78
C ASN A 41 -17.91 -5.64 -44.32
N SER A 42 -18.14 -4.36 -43.95
CA SER A 42 -18.53 -3.09 -44.59
C SER A 42 -17.88 -1.87 -43.87
N SER A 43 -18.27 -0.62 -44.19
CA SER A 43 -17.69 0.62 -43.63
C SER A 43 -18.57 1.87 -43.93
N CYS A 44 -18.04 3.06 -43.56
CA CYS A 44 -18.51 4.43 -43.85
C CYS A 44 -19.55 5.01 -42.84
N GLU A 45 -19.50 6.29 -42.45
CA GLU A 45 -18.57 7.39 -42.82
C GLU A 45 -18.52 8.52 -41.76
N GLU A 46 -17.37 9.21 -41.64
CA GLU A 46 -17.28 10.60 -41.14
C GLU A 46 -17.36 11.58 -42.33
N PRO A 47 -17.62 12.89 -42.12
CA PRO A 47 -16.48 13.82 -42.22
C PRO A 47 -16.56 15.08 -41.33
N ALA A 48 -15.44 15.81 -41.23
CA ALA A 48 -15.34 17.08 -40.50
C ALA A 48 -15.09 18.31 -41.42
N THR A 49 -15.47 19.53 -40.98
CA THR A 49 -14.56 20.70 -40.77
C THR A 49 -15.21 22.11 -40.85
N LYS A 50 -14.63 23.06 -40.07
CA LYS A 50 -14.45 24.53 -40.30
C LYS A 50 -15.59 25.59 -40.16
N ARG A 51 -15.41 26.42 -39.11
CA ARG A 51 -15.35 27.92 -39.08
C ARG A 51 -16.49 28.82 -39.62
N ALA A 52 -17.20 29.49 -38.69
CA ALA A 52 -17.40 30.96 -38.58
C ALA A 52 -18.01 31.26 -37.19
N ARG A 53 -17.57 32.16 -36.30
CA ARG A 53 -17.30 33.62 -36.26
C ARG A 53 -18.52 34.57 -36.11
N THR A 54 -18.52 35.27 -34.97
CA THR A 54 -18.92 36.69 -34.69
C THR A 54 -20.39 37.14 -34.50
N TYR A 55 -20.63 37.60 -33.26
CA TYR A 55 -21.36 38.81 -32.80
C TYR A 55 -22.90 38.96 -32.90
N GLY A 56 -23.44 39.58 -31.84
CA GLY A 56 -24.77 40.17 -31.70
C GLY A 56 -25.63 39.50 -30.62
N ALA A 57 -26.33 40.17 -29.69
CA ALA A 57 -26.31 41.49 -29.05
C ALA A 57 -27.59 41.54 -28.16
N ARG A 58 -27.66 42.42 -27.14
CA ARG A 58 -28.88 42.61 -26.32
C ARG A 58 -29.95 43.41 -27.08
N THR A 59 -31.23 43.25 -26.72
CA THR A 59 -32.08 44.36 -26.21
C THR A 59 -33.36 43.83 -25.54
N ASP A 60 -33.98 44.67 -24.72
CA ASP A 60 -35.05 44.37 -23.77
C ASP A 60 -36.46 44.76 -24.25
N GLY A 61 -37.49 44.31 -23.51
CA GLY A 61 -38.85 44.87 -23.50
C GLY A 61 -39.99 43.91 -23.90
N ALA A 62 -41.23 43.99 -23.41
CA ALA A 62 -41.86 44.41 -22.14
C ALA A 62 -43.37 44.65 -22.40
N ALA A 63 -44.24 44.30 -21.43
CA ALA A 63 -45.70 44.57 -21.38
C ALA A 63 -46.58 43.80 -22.43
N ASP A 64 -47.85 43.43 -22.20
CA ASP A 64 -48.72 43.55 -20.99
C ASP A 64 -49.91 42.54 -21.00
N SER A 65 -50.83 42.68 -20.03
CA SER A 65 -52.25 42.25 -19.97
C SER A 65 -52.66 40.84 -19.48
N THR A 66 -52.57 40.65 -18.15
CA THR A 66 -53.68 40.26 -17.22
C THR A 66 -54.76 39.21 -17.58
N CYS A 67 -54.87 38.14 -16.77
CA CYS A 67 -56.12 37.66 -16.11
C CYS A 67 -55.84 36.60 -15.01
N SER A 68 -56.77 36.37 -14.06
CA SER A 68 -56.62 35.48 -12.88
C SER A 68 -56.74 33.97 -13.20
N GLY A 69 -56.39 32.99 -12.33
CA GLY A 69 -56.04 32.97 -10.88
C GLY A 69 -57.12 32.23 -10.03
N PRO A 70 -56.86 31.71 -8.79
CA PRO A 70 -55.73 31.98 -7.89
C PRO A 70 -54.97 30.74 -7.32
N ALA A 71 -53.92 31.03 -6.53
CA ALA A 71 -53.38 30.23 -5.41
C ALA A 71 -52.83 28.80 -5.62
N SER A 72 -51.50 28.73 -5.83
CA SER A 72 -50.61 27.71 -5.24
C SER A 72 -49.39 28.44 -4.67
N SER A 73 -49.07 28.26 -3.38
CA SER A 73 -47.92 28.94 -2.76
C SER A 73 -46.64 28.13 -2.95
N GLU A 74 -45.80 28.53 -3.90
CA GLU A 74 -44.50 27.91 -4.14
C GLU A 74 -43.57 28.11 -2.92
N ILE A 75 -42.85 27.05 -2.55
CA ILE A 75 -41.84 27.07 -1.47
C ILE A 75 -40.50 27.48 -2.11
N PRO A 76 -39.82 28.53 -1.61
CA PRO A 76 -38.55 28.98 -2.20
C PRO A 76 -37.39 28.03 -1.85
N THR A 77 -37.03 27.16 -2.80
CA THR A 77 -35.95 26.17 -2.67
C THR A 77 -34.56 26.69 -3.06
N ALA A 78 -34.42 27.98 -3.36
CA ALA A 78 -33.26 28.52 -4.07
C ALA A 78 -32.04 28.94 -3.20
N ASP A 79 -32.19 29.06 -1.88
CA ASP A 79 -31.26 29.86 -1.05
C ASP A 79 -30.74 29.12 0.21
N ARG A 80 -30.51 27.81 0.10
CA ARG A 80 -29.93 26.95 1.18
C ARG A 80 -28.49 26.47 0.93
N GLN A 81 -27.82 26.90 -0.15
CA GLN A 81 -26.40 26.63 -0.32
C GLN A 81 -25.57 27.51 0.64
N LEU A 82 -25.28 26.97 1.83
CA LEU A 82 -24.15 27.40 2.64
C LEU A 82 -22.89 27.42 1.76
N SER A 83 -22.25 28.58 1.64
CA SER A 83 -21.15 28.82 0.70
C SER A 83 -19.83 28.19 1.17
N LEU A 84 -19.82 26.86 1.29
CA LEU A 84 -18.64 26.06 1.54
C LEU A 84 -17.81 26.02 0.26
N SER A 85 -16.56 26.48 0.34
CA SER A 85 -15.61 26.43 -0.78
C SER A 85 -15.37 24.98 -1.20
N SER A 86 -15.54 24.68 -2.49
CA SER A 86 -15.34 23.34 -3.05
C SER A 86 -13.94 22.81 -2.75
N GLY A 87 -13.87 21.65 -2.09
CA GLY A 87 -12.64 21.10 -1.51
C GLY A 87 -12.56 21.25 0.02
N SER A 88 -13.69 21.54 0.67
CA SER A 88 -13.81 21.57 2.13
C SER A 88 -13.62 20.17 2.74
N THR A 89 -13.34 20.12 4.04
CA THR A 89 -13.23 18.83 4.74
C THR A 89 -14.58 18.08 4.81
N VAL A 90 -15.68 18.82 4.80
CA VAL A 90 -17.06 18.27 4.75
C VAL A 90 -17.29 17.51 3.43
N ASP A 91 -16.76 18.00 2.31
CA ASP A 91 -16.88 17.33 1.00
C ASP A 91 -16.19 15.96 0.98
N LYS A 92 -15.09 15.81 1.73
CA LYS A 92 -14.43 14.51 1.91
C LYS A 92 -15.18 13.56 2.83
N CYS A 93 -15.97 14.08 3.77
CA CYS A 93 -16.91 13.25 4.51
C CYS A 93 -18.06 12.76 3.61
N ARG A 94 -18.57 13.59 2.68
CA ARG A 94 -19.57 13.18 1.67
C ARG A 94 -19.09 12.05 0.76
N GLN A 95 -17.78 11.92 0.51
CA GLN A 95 -17.20 10.81 -0.28
C GLN A 95 -17.44 9.41 0.34
N LEU A 96 -17.63 9.32 1.66
CA LEU A 96 -18.02 8.06 2.31
C LEU A 96 -19.48 7.67 1.99
N ASP A 97 -20.32 8.64 1.66
CA ASP A 97 -21.76 8.48 1.47
C ASP A 97 -22.14 8.22 -0.01
N GLU A 98 -21.21 8.22 -0.96
CA GLU A 98 -21.46 8.05 -2.40
C GLU A 98 -22.21 6.73 -2.72
N GLY A 99 -21.79 5.62 -2.10
CA GLY A 99 -22.44 4.31 -2.26
C GLY A 99 -23.86 4.28 -1.69
N LEU A 100 -24.10 5.03 -0.61
CA LEU A 100 -25.41 5.17 -0.01
C LEU A 100 -26.32 6.06 -0.87
N ALA A 101 -25.81 7.18 -1.39
CA ALA A 101 -26.52 8.07 -2.31
C ALA A 101 -26.96 7.33 -3.59
N ALA A 102 -26.10 6.47 -4.14
CA ALA A 102 -26.43 5.61 -5.28
C ALA A 102 -27.51 4.55 -4.94
N THR A 103 -27.54 4.08 -3.69
CA THR A 103 -28.53 3.11 -3.21
C THR A 103 -29.90 3.76 -2.95
N PHE A 104 -29.92 4.99 -2.41
CA PHE A 104 -31.13 5.82 -2.29
C PHE A 104 -31.73 6.13 -3.67
N ARG A 105 -30.92 6.63 -4.63
CA ARG A 105 -31.36 6.90 -6.02
C ARG A 105 -31.96 5.68 -6.73
N ARG A 106 -31.55 4.46 -6.36
CA ARG A 106 -32.07 3.21 -6.95
C ARG A 106 -33.30 2.67 -6.22
N GLY A 107 -33.74 3.30 -5.14
CA GLY A 107 -34.88 2.86 -4.34
C GLY A 107 -34.65 1.55 -3.58
N ASP A 108 -33.42 1.03 -3.53
CA ASP A 108 -33.09 -0.19 -2.78
C ASP A 108 -33.32 0.03 -1.26
N ILE A 109 -33.18 1.28 -0.79
CA ILE A 109 -33.64 1.77 0.53
C ILE A 109 -34.67 2.90 0.30
N ARG A 110 -35.74 2.95 1.11
CA ARG A 110 -36.70 4.08 1.16
C ARG A 110 -36.71 4.71 2.55
N LEU A 111 -36.79 6.04 2.64
CA LEU A 111 -36.90 6.77 3.91
C LEU A 111 -38.36 7.18 4.18
N LEU A 112 -38.80 7.12 5.43
CA LEU A 112 -40.13 7.56 5.84
C LEU A 112 -40.18 9.09 5.97
N ARG A 113 -41.27 9.72 5.55
CA ARG A 113 -41.48 11.17 5.75
C ARG A 113 -41.82 11.44 7.22
N ARG A 114 -41.12 12.37 7.88
CA ARG A 114 -41.41 12.73 9.28
C ARG A 114 -42.86 13.17 9.49
N ALA A 115 -43.42 13.94 8.55
CA ALA A 115 -44.81 14.38 8.61
C ALA A 115 -45.81 13.20 8.64
N TRP A 116 -45.55 12.14 7.87
CA TRP A 116 -46.37 10.92 7.91
C TRP A 116 -46.14 10.13 9.20
N VAL A 117 -44.89 9.96 9.66
CA VAL A 117 -44.60 9.24 10.93
C VAL A 117 -45.31 9.90 12.12
N LEU A 118 -45.33 11.23 12.19
CA LEU A 118 -46.06 12.00 13.20
C LEU A 118 -47.59 11.89 13.07
N GLY A 119 -48.12 11.85 11.84
CA GLY A 119 -49.56 11.84 11.56
C GLY A 119 -50.22 10.46 11.39
N ALA A 120 -49.45 9.38 11.24
CA ALA A 120 -50.00 8.06 10.87
C ALA A 120 -50.91 7.49 11.97
N PRO A 121 -52.08 6.94 11.62
CA PRO A 121 -53.06 6.46 12.59
C PRO A 121 -52.63 5.18 13.32
N ASP A 122 -51.65 4.46 12.78
CA ASP A 122 -51.19 3.18 13.31
C ASP A 122 -50.41 3.35 14.64
N GLN A 123 -50.60 2.38 15.54
CA GLN A 123 -49.83 2.25 16.77
C GLN A 123 -48.46 1.58 16.54
N ARG A 124 -48.22 0.99 15.36
CA ARG A 124 -46.96 0.34 14.95
C ARG A 124 -46.59 0.77 13.55
N LEU A 125 -45.30 0.73 13.19
CA LEU A 125 -44.87 0.99 11.82
C LEU A 125 -45.15 -0.23 10.93
N PRO A 126 -45.89 -0.09 9.81
CA PRO A 126 -45.98 -1.14 8.80
C PRO A 126 -44.62 -1.42 8.16
N TYR A 127 -44.37 -2.68 7.79
CA TYR A 127 -43.19 -3.04 6.99
C TYR A 127 -43.27 -2.44 5.58
N ARG A 128 -42.10 -2.27 4.93
CA ARG A 128 -41.93 -1.47 3.71
C ARG A 128 -43.01 -1.68 2.64
N GLN A 129 -43.30 -2.93 2.26
CA GLN A 129 -44.24 -3.20 1.16
C GLN A 129 -45.68 -2.74 1.46
N VAL A 130 -46.09 -2.62 2.74
CA VAL A 130 -47.38 -2.04 3.12
C VAL A 130 -47.36 -0.51 2.97
N LEU A 131 -46.21 0.13 3.20
CA LEU A 131 -46.05 1.56 2.93
C LEU A 131 -46.07 1.84 1.42
N GLU A 132 -45.43 1.01 0.60
CA GLU A 132 -45.49 1.13 -0.87
C GLU A 132 -46.88 0.78 -1.45
N GLU A 133 -47.69 -0.03 -0.75
CA GLU A 133 -49.11 -0.23 -1.04
C GLU A 133 -49.97 0.98 -0.68
N ARG A 134 -49.71 1.65 0.45
CA ARG A 134 -50.36 2.91 0.84
C ARG A 134 -49.97 4.07 -0.09
N GLU A 135 -48.71 4.13 -0.51
CA GLU A 135 -48.21 5.07 -1.52
C GLU A 135 -48.97 4.94 -2.85
N ARG A 136 -49.17 3.70 -3.32
CA ARG A 136 -50.01 3.41 -4.49
C ARG A 136 -51.52 3.69 -4.31
N ARG A 137 -51.97 4.00 -3.08
CA ARG A 137 -53.35 4.43 -2.75
C ARG A 137 -53.47 5.95 -2.54
N GLY A 138 -52.37 6.70 -2.64
CA GLY A 138 -52.35 8.16 -2.51
C GLY A 138 -51.99 8.70 -1.13
N GLU A 139 -51.56 7.85 -0.17
CA GLU A 139 -50.78 8.34 0.96
C GLU A 139 -49.35 8.70 0.49
N LEU A 140 -48.60 9.49 1.28
CA LEU A 140 -47.19 9.78 1.02
C LEU A 140 -46.30 9.37 2.22
N PRO A 141 -46.21 8.06 2.54
CA PRO A 141 -45.45 7.58 3.69
C PRO A 141 -43.94 7.70 3.52
N LEU A 142 -43.45 7.63 2.27
CA LEU A 142 -42.03 7.52 1.93
C LEU A 142 -41.57 8.72 1.08
N LEU A 143 -40.28 9.03 1.15
CA LEU A 143 -39.59 9.89 0.17
C LEU A 143 -39.41 9.17 -1.17
N SER A 144 -39.31 9.93 -2.26
CA SER A 144 -38.81 9.42 -3.54
C SER A 144 -37.32 9.03 -3.43
N PRO A 145 -36.82 8.18 -4.34
CA PRO A 145 -35.38 7.87 -4.45
C PRO A 145 -34.48 9.13 -4.55
N GLU A 146 -34.95 10.14 -5.27
CA GLU A 146 -34.26 11.41 -5.52
C GLU A 146 -34.32 12.33 -4.30
N GLU A 147 -35.48 12.46 -3.65
CA GLU A 147 -35.61 13.23 -2.40
C GLU A 147 -34.70 12.67 -1.30
N ALA A 148 -34.65 11.34 -1.15
CA ALA A 148 -33.79 10.67 -0.16
C ALA A 148 -32.30 10.92 -0.45
N ALA A 149 -31.88 10.86 -1.72
CA ALA A 149 -30.51 11.14 -2.12
C ALA A 149 -30.12 12.61 -1.95
N ALA A 150 -30.99 13.55 -2.33
CA ALA A 150 -30.75 14.99 -2.18
C ALA A 150 -30.64 15.41 -0.70
N LEU A 151 -31.45 14.81 0.17
CA LEU A 151 -31.40 15.06 1.62
C LEU A 151 -30.08 14.57 2.25
N LEU A 152 -29.57 13.41 1.80
CA LEU A 152 -28.25 12.91 2.20
C LEU A 152 -27.12 13.82 1.73
N GLU A 153 -27.17 14.26 0.47
CA GLU A 153 -26.12 15.09 -0.16
C GLU A 153 -26.07 16.53 0.40
N CYS A 154 -27.19 17.03 0.93
CA CYS A 154 -27.24 18.29 1.69
C CYS A 154 -26.19 18.30 2.82
N GLY A 155 -26.07 17.20 3.57
CA GLY A 155 -25.04 17.03 4.60
C GLY A 155 -25.29 17.85 5.89
N ASP A 156 -26.55 18.05 6.24
CA ASP A 156 -27.03 18.81 7.41
C ASP A 156 -27.58 17.93 8.56
N ARG A 157 -27.40 16.60 8.46
CA ARG A 157 -27.87 15.53 9.37
C ARG A 157 -29.40 15.45 9.55
N SER A 158 -30.16 15.88 8.54
CA SER A 158 -31.62 15.85 8.50
C SER A 158 -32.27 14.46 8.34
N ILE A 159 -31.50 13.40 8.10
CA ILE A 159 -32.01 12.01 8.09
C ILE A 159 -31.82 11.38 9.48
N GLY A 160 -32.91 11.00 10.13
CA GLY A 160 -32.88 10.25 11.39
C GLY A 160 -32.71 8.75 11.16
N ALA A 161 -31.57 8.17 11.50
CA ALA A 161 -31.35 6.72 11.45
C ALA A 161 -31.68 6.08 12.81
N LEU A 162 -32.81 5.37 12.91
CA LEU A 162 -33.23 4.72 14.15
C LEU A 162 -32.49 3.39 14.34
N THR A 163 -31.72 3.26 15.41
CA THR A 163 -31.15 1.96 15.86
C THR A 163 -31.84 1.52 17.15
N HIS A 164 -32.31 0.27 17.17
CA HIS A 164 -33.18 -0.22 18.23
C HIS A 164 -33.24 -1.77 18.36
N PRO A 165 -33.49 -2.30 19.57
CA PRO A 165 -33.54 -3.74 19.81
C PRO A 165 -34.86 -4.35 19.30
N TRP A 166 -34.82 -5.17 18.25
CA TRP A 166 -36.01 -5.91 17.76
C TRP A 166 -36.62 -6.79 18.87
N TYR A 167 -37.89 -6.58 19.22
CA TYR A 167 -38.53 -7.35 20.30
C TYR A 167 -39.09 -8.70 19.85
N SER A 168 -39.49 -8.87 18.59
CA SER A 168 -40.00 -10.14 18.03
C SER A 168 -39.49 -10.34 16.59
N PRO A 169 -39.36 -11.58 16.06
CA PRO A 169 -38.72 -11.78 14.75
C PRO A 169 -39.55 -11.34 13.54
N GLY A 170 -40.88 -11.23 13.67
CA GLY A 170 -41.77 -10.73 12.61
C GLY A 170 -42.21 -9.27 12.76
N ASP A 171 -41.95 -8.67 13.93
CA ASP A 171 -42.33 -7.30 14.27
C ASP A 171 -41.33 -6.74 15.29
N PRO A 172 -40.57 -5.67 14.97
CA PRO A 172 -39.58 -5.12 15.88
C PRO A 172 -40.18 -4.41 17.10
N ASP A 173 -41.45 -3.98 17.06
CA ASP A 173 -42.14 -3.18 18.07
C ASP A 173 -43.63 -3.58 18.21
N PRO A 174 -43.94 -4.83 18.62
CA PRO A 174 -45.29 -5.38 18.62
C PRO A 174 -46.27 -4.67 19.58
N VAL A 175 -45.77 -3.80 20.44
CA VAL A 175 -46.53 -2.97 21.40
C VAL A 175 -46.51 -1.47 21.07
N GLY A 176 -45.85 -1.04 20.00
CA GLY A 176 -45.83 0.37 19.56
C GLY A 176 -45.03 1.33 20.45
N VAL A 177 -44.23 0.81 21.38
CA VAL A 177 -43.50 1.61 22.38
C VAL A 177 -42.39 2.42 21.71
N LYS A 178 -41.65 1.83 20.77
CA LYS A 178 -40.60 2.56 20.03
C LYS A 178 -41.18 3.61 19.10
N LEU A 179 -42.29 3.32 18.42
CA LEU A 179 -42.97 4.32 17.58
C LEU A 179 -43.47 5.51 18.42
N LYS A 180 -43.96 5.25 19.65
CA LYS A 180 -44.30 6.32 20.59
C LYS A 180 -43.07 7.19 20.95
N ILE A 181 -41.97 6.57 21.39
CA ILE A 181 -40.72 7.27 21.74
C ILE A 181 -40.19 8.09 20.56
N LEU A 182 -40.17 7.50 19.36
CA LEU A 182 -39.76 8.18 18.12
C LEU A 182 -40.66 9.39 17.80
N ARG A 183 -41.98 9.27 17.95
CA ARG A 183 -42.92 10.38 17.73
C ARG A 183 -42.67 11.53 18.71
N GLU A 184 -42.51 11.22 19.99
CA GLU A 184 -42.21 12.21 21.03
C GLU A 184 -40.87 12.93 20.73
N ALA A 185 -39.85 12.19 20.28
CA ALA A 185 -38.58 12.77 19.85
C ALA A 185 -38.69 13.64 18.59
N LEU A 186 -39.44 13.23 17.57
CA LEU A 186 -39.62 13.96 16.30
C LEU A 186 -40.46 15.25 16.43
N LEU A 187 -41.10 15.49 17.57
CA LEU A 187 -41.68 16.80 17.91
C LEU A 187 -40.59 17.81 18.33
N VAL A 188 -39.53 17.33 18.99
CA VAL A 188 -38.41 18.17 19.48
C VAL A 188 -37.29 18.30 18.44
N LEU A 189 -36.93 17.21 17.76
CA LEU A 189 -35.84 17.14 16.78
C LEU A 189 -36.30 17.69 15.41
N THR A 190 -36.58 18.99 15.37
CA THR A 190 -37.23 19.64 14.21
C THR A 190 -36.38 19.71 12.94
N HIS A 191 -35.07 19.48 13.04
CA HIS A 191 -34.13 19.38 11.91
C HIS A 191 -34.22 18.04 11.16
N ILE A 192 -34.82 17.02 11.76
CA ILE A 192 -35.09 15.76 11.05
C ILE A 192 -36.22 16.01 10.05
N GLU A 193 -36.04 15.58 8.80
CA GLU A 193 -37.04 15.67 7.73
C GLU A 193 -37.51 14.27 7.27
N ALA A 194 -36.62 13.27 7.33
CA ALA A 194 -36.91 11.87 7.00
C ALA A 194 -36.28 10.88 7.99
N ILE A 195 -36.81 9.65 8.06
CA ILE A 195 -36.37 8.62 9.01
C ILE A 195 -36.04 7.32 8.27
N PHE A 196 -34.91 6.68 8.62
CA PHE A 196 -34.62 5.29 8.31
C PHE A 196 -35.03 4.40 9.49
N VAL A 197 -35.81 3.37 9.22
CA VAL A 197 -36.14 2.27 10.15
C VAL A 197 -36.08 0.98 9.35
N ASP A 198 -35.16 0.07 9.68
CA ASP A 198 -34.86 -1.13 8.88
C ASP A 198 -36.10 -1.91 8.38
N TYR A 199 -37.08 -2.16 9.26
CA TYR A 199 -38.34 -2.86 8.98
C TYR A 199 -39.22 -2.16 7.94
N ALA A 200 -39.21 -0.83 7.91
CA ALA A 200 -40.02 0.01 7.04
C ALA A 200 -39.26 0.58 5.83
N SER A 201 -37.93 0.56 5.88
CA SER A 201 -37.02 1.09 4.84
C SER A 201 -36.44 0.02 3.92
N LEU A 202 -36.34 -1.23 4.39
CA LEU A 202 -35.84 -2.39 3.65
C LEU A 202 -36.97 -3.38 3.33
N PHE A 203 -36.83 -4.16 2.25
CA PHE A 203 -37.80 -5.21 1.93
C PHE A 203 -37.76 -6.35 2.96
N GLN A 204 -38.91 -6.61 3.58
CA GLN A 204 -39.07 -7.66 4.60
C GLN A 204 -39.70 -8.92 4.01
N HIS A 205 -39.57 -10.05 4.71
CA HIS A 205 -40.41 -11.22 4.41
C HIS A 205 -41.86 -10.88 4.78
N PRO A 206 -42.83 -10.99 3.86
CA PRO A 206 -44.23 -10.74 4.18
C PRO A 206 -44.79 -11.86 5.07
N PRO A 207 -45.79 -11.60 5.92
CA PRO A 207 -46.38 -12.61 6.80
C PRO A 207 -46.82 -13.88 6.04
N LYS A 208 -46.37 -15.03 6.52
CA LYS A 208 -46.55 -16.38 5.93
C LYS A 208 -46.06 -16.52 4.48
N GLY A 209 -45.16 -15.64 4.02
CA GLY A 209 -44.57 -15.65 2.67
C GLY A 209 -43.09 -15.29 2.65
N THR A 210 -42.49 -15.26 1.46
CA THR A 210 -41.09 -14.85 1.25
C THR A 210 -41.01 -13.67 0.29
N ARG A 211 -39.91 -12.93 0.37
CA ARG A 211 -39.56 -11.91 -0.63
C ARG A 211 -39.50 -12.54 -2.02
N THR A 212 -40.02 -11.83 -3.01
CA THR A 212 -39.75 -12.12 -4.42
C THR A 212 -38.27 -11.92 -4.73
N GLU A 213 -37.79 -12.49 -5.83
CA GLU A 213 -36.35 -12.41 -6.16
C GLU A 213 -35.86 -10.97 -6.38
N ALA A 214 -36.72 -10.09 -6.91
CA ALA A 214 -36.40 -8.67 -7.07
C ALA A 214 -36.24 -7.94 -5.72
N GLU A 215 -37.13 -8.20 -4.75
CA GLU A 215 -37.04 -7.66 -3.38
C GLU A 215 -35.84 -8.23 -2.61
N ASN A 216 -35.56 -9.52 -2.80
CA ASN A 216 -34.41 -10.22 -2.23
C ASN A 216 -33.07 -9.61 -2.73
N GLU A 217 -32.96 -9.39 -4.05
CA GLU A 217 -31.81 -8.73 -4.67
C GLU A 217 -31.67 -7.25 -4.26
N ALA A 218 -32.78 -6.51 -4.13
CA ALA A 218 -32.77 -5.15 -3.59
C ALA A 218 -32.29 -5.11 -2.14
N PHE A 219 -32.79 -6.02 -1.30
CA PHE A 219 -32.37 -6.15 0.09
C PHE A 219 -30.89 -6.49 0.25
N LYS A 220 -30.35 -7.44 -0.53
CA LYS A 220 -28.92 -7.81 -0.47
C LYS A 220 -28.00 -6.60 -0.72
N ARG A 221 -28.36 -5.76 -1.71
CA ARG A 221 -27.62 -4.52 -2.03
C ARG A 221 -27.76 -3.48 -0.93
N ALA A 222 -28.97 -3.27 -0.44
CA ALA A 222 -29.24 -2.34 0.67
C ALA A 222 -28.50 -2.74 1.96
N LEU A 223 -28.49 -4.03 2.31
CA LEU A 223 -27.80 -4.57 3.48
C LEU A 223 -26.28 -4.31 3.40
N GLY A 224 -25.70 -4.40 2.20
CA GLY A 224 -24.28 -4.12 1.95
C GLY A 224 -23.83 -2.68 2.25
N VAL A 225 -24.76 -1.72 2.26
CA VAL A 225 -24.49 -0.30 2.63
C VAL A 225 -25.27 0.16 3.86
N MET A 226 -25.97 -0.74 4.56
CA MET A 226 -26.80 -0.39 5.72
C MET A 226 -25.98 0.25 6.85
N GLY A 227 -24.73 -0.19 7.02
CA GLY A 227 -23.79 0.42 7.96
C GLY A 227 -23.51 1.90 7.66
N ASP A 228 -23.44 2.28 6.38
CA ASP A 228 -23.16 3.66 5.97
C ASP A 228 -24.34 4.61 6.31
N VAL A 229 -25.58 4.10 6.41
CA VAL A 229 -26.74 4.88 6.91
C VAL A 229 -26.49 5.38 8.33
N TYR A 230 -26.02 4.50 9.21
CA TYR A 230 -25.69 4.85 10.59
C TYR A 230 -24.39 5.65 10.67
N ALA A 231 -23.42 5.33 9.82
CA ALA A 231 -22.06 5.88 9.88
C ALA A 231 -21.85 7.23 9.17
N SER A 232 -22.77 7.66 8.30
CA SER A 232 -22.67 8.92 7.55
C SER A 232 -22.35 10.10 8.47
N ALA A 233 -21.26 10.79 8.19
CA ALA A 233 -20.74 11.87 9.04
C ALA A 233 -21.62 13.12 9.05
N VAL A 234 -22.32 13.33 7.93
CA VAL A 234 -22.94 14.60 7.53
C VAL A 234 -24.39 14.43 7.11
N GLY A 235 -24.78 13.29 6.52
CA GLY A 235 -26.14 13.06 6.05
C GLY A 235 -27.12 12.63 7.14
N THR A 236 -26.68 11.89 8.16
CA THR A 236 -27.60 11.27 9.14
C THR A 236 -27.31 11.63 10.61
N THR A 237 -28.38 11.83 11.38
CA THR A 237 -28.42 11.82 12.86
C THR A 237 -28.87 10.44 13.32
N VAL A 238 -28.15 9.79 14.24
CA VAL A 238 -28.52 8.47 14.74
C VAL A 238 -29.37 8.61 16.01
N LEU A 239 -30.53 7.97 15.99
CA LEU A 239 -31.53 7.96 17.04
C LEU A 239 -31.48 6.60 17.73
N GLN A 240 -30.96 6.53 18.95
CA GLN A 240 -30.72 5.28 19.67
C GLN A 240 -31.78 5.05 20.75
N ILE A 241 -32.53 3.95 20.66
CA ILE A 241 -33.40 3.46 21.74
C ILE A 241 -32.74 2.24 22.36
N LYS A 242 -32.23 2.35 23.60
CA LYS A 242 -31.73 1.22 24.40
C LYS A 242 -32.80 0.52 25.23
N GLU A 243 -33.89 1.22 25.56
CA GLU A 243 -34.94 0.76 26.46
C GLU A 243 -35.51 -0.61 26.10
N ILE A 244 -35.61 -1.50 27.08
CA ILE A 244 -36.28 -2.81 26.97
C ILE A 244 -37.55 -2.78 27.85
N PRO A 245 -38.76 -2.63 27.27
CA PRO A 245 -40.00 -2.65 28.02
C PRO A 245 -40.37 -4.08 28.47
N PRO A 246 -41.17 -4.22 29.54
CA PRO A 246 -41.56 -5.52 30.07
C PRO A 246 -42.22 -6.44 29.03
N ARG A 247 -41.92 -7.74 29.09
CA ARG A 247 -42.55 -8.77 28.25
C ARG A 247 -44.08 -8.73 28.37
N PRO A 248 -44.84 -8.52 27.27
CA PRO A 248 -46.30 -8.58 27.32
C PRO A 248 -46.77 -10.02 27.54
N GLN A 249 -47.91 -10.18 28.23
CA GLN A 249 -48.42 -11.49 28.66
C GLN A 249 -48.66 -12.47 27.50
N GLU A 250 -49.03 -11.97 26.31
CA GLU A 250 -49.23 -12.78 25.09
C GLU A 250 -47.96 -13.45 24.54
N PHE A 251 -46.78 -13.06 25.02
CA PHE A 251 -45.48 -13.69 24.71
C PHE A 251 -44.93 -14.51 25.88
N ASP A 252 -45.66 -14.62 27.01
CA ASP A 252 -45.26 -15.48 28.10
C ASP A 252 -45.39 -16.95 27.69
N GLY A 253 -44.47 -17.81 28.16
CA GLY A 253 -44.45 -19.22 27.74
C GLY A 253 -44.03 -19.49 26.29
N GLU A 254 -43.73 -18.50 25.43
CA GLU A 254 -43.50 -18.75 23.99
C GLU A 254 -42.03 -18.78 23.54
N LEU A 255 -41.71 -19.79 22.71
CA LEU A 255 -40.45 -19.95 22.00
C LEU A 255 -40.65 -19.90 20.47
N CYS A 256 -39.67 -19.33 19.77
CA CYS A 256 -39.53 -19.43 18.32
C CYS A 256 -38.57 -20.58 17.94
N LEU A 257 -38.96 -21.39 16.97
CA LEU A 257 -38.12 -22.41 16.33
C LEU A 257 -37.67 -21.90 14.95
N PHE A 258 -36.41 -21.46 14.86
CA PHE A 258 -35.86 -20.82 13.66
C PHE A 258 -35.29 -21.85 12.69
N GLY A 259 -35.61 -21.75 11.40
CA GLY A 259 -35.10 -22.66 10.38
C GLY A 259 -35.49 -24.12 10.67
N LEU A 260 -36.78 -24.39 10.77
CA LEU A 260 -37.34 -25.73 10.92
C LEU A 260 -36.86 -26.67 9.79
N LYS A 261 -36.53 -27.91 10.15
CA LYS A 261 -36.22 -28.96 9.16
C LYS A 261 -37.50 -29.35 8.41
N ALA A 262 -37.36 -29.78 7.15
CA ALA A 262 -38.50 -30.21 6.34
C ALA A 262 -39.18 -31.45 6.95
N GLY A 263 -40.51 -31.42 7.05
CA GLY A 263 -41.31 -32.54 7.57
C GLY A 263 -41.45 -32.60 9.10
N VAL A 264 -41.02 -31.57 9.84
CA VAL A 264 -41.32 -31.47 11.28
C VAL A 264 -42.80 -31.15 11.49
N ASP A 265 -43.45 -31.89 12.38
CA ASP A 265 -44.85 -31.73 12.78
C ASP A 265 -45.01 -31.63 14.31
N GLU A 266 -46.24 -31.48 14.78
CA GLU A 266 -46.55 -31.40 16.21
C GLU A 266 -46.17 -32.69 16.97
N ALA A 267 -46.25 -33.85 16.32
CA ALA A 267 -45.85 -35.13 16.93
C ALA A 267 -44.34 -35.17 17.20
N ALA A 268 -43.51 -34.67 16.28
CA ALA A 268 -42.08 -34.53 16.47
C ALA A 268 -41.74 -33.52 17.59
N VAL A 269 -42.48 -32.41 17.70
CA VAL A 269 -42.35 -31.44 18.81
C VAL A 269 -42.67 -32.09 20.15
N CYS A 270 -43.79 -32.82 20.23
CA CYS A 270 -44.20 -33.55 21.44
C CYS A 270 -43.21 -34.66 21.82
N GLN A 271 -42.64 -35.36 20.85
CA GLN A 271 -41.62 -36.38 21.08
C GLN A 271 -40.31 -35.77 21.62
N ALA A 272 -39.89 -34.62 21.11
CA ALA A 272 -38.68 -33.94 21.57
C ALA A 272 -38.79 -33.46 23.03
N LEU A 273 -39.99 -33.05 23.46
CA LEU A 273 -40.25 -32.46 24.78
C LEU A 273 -40.00 -33.38 25.98
N SER A 274 -40.10 -34.71 25.81
CA SER A 274 -39.99 -35.72 26.89
C SER A 274 -40.73 -35.29 28.16
N ASP A 275 -39.98 -34.95 29.22
CA ASP A 275 -40.49 -34.69 30.57
C ASP A 275 -41.26 -33.36 30.65
N LEU A 276 -40.99 -32.42 29.73
CA LEU A 276 -41.66 -31.13 29.63
C LEU A 276 -43.00 -31.20 28.85
N SER A 277 -43.39 -32.39 28.35
CA SER A 277 -44.66 -32.61 27.63
C SER A 277 -45.90 -32.28 28.46
N THR A 278 -45.80 -32.28 29.79
CA THR A 278 -46.89 -31.89 30.71
C THR A 278 -47.06 -30.38 30.88
N GLU A 279 -46.11 -29.58 30.41
CA GLU A 279 -46.13 -28.11 30.44
C GLU A 279 -46.30 -27.48 29.05
N PHE A 280 -46.45 -28.29 27.99
CA PHE A 280 -46.73 -27.86 26.63
C PHE A 280 -48.24 -27.54 26.46
N GLU A 281 -48.55 -26.44 25.77
CA GLU A 281 -49.93 -26.07 25.44
C GLU A 281 -50.26 -26.29 23.95
N SER A 282 -49.37 -25.85 23.05
CA SER A 282 -49.58 -25.91 21.59
C SER A 282 -48.31 -25.56 20.81
N CYS A 283 -48.31 -25.86 19.50
CA CYS A 283 -47.40 -25.24 18.55
C CYS A 283 -48.10 -24.81 17.26
N ASP A 284 -47.66 -23.69 16.68
CA ASP A 284 -47.94 -23.33 15.28
C ASP A 284 -46.62 -23.34 14.50
N LEU A 285 -46.36 -24.46 13.83
CA LEU A 285 -45.16 -24.65 13.00
C LEU A 285 -45.25 -23.95 11.64
N ALA A 286 -46.42 -23.39 11.30
CA ALA A 286 -46.67 -22.57 10.12
C ALA A 286 -47.00 -21.11 10.51
N PHE A 287 -46.56 -20.67 11.70
CA PHE A 287 -46.83 -19.34 12.23
C PHE A 287 -46.30 -18.26 11.28
N GLU A 288 -45.02 -18.37 10.92
CA GLU A 288 -44.37 -17.56 9.90
C GLU A 288 -43.54 -18.42 8.94
N SER A 289 -43.19 -17.87 7.78
CA SER A 289 -42.41 -18.56 6.74
C SER A 289 -40.97 -18.89 7.13
N THR A 290 -40.47 -18.31 8.23
CA THR A 290 -39.08 -18.38 8.69
C THR A 290 -38.92 -19.01 10.09
N TYR A 291 -40.00 -19.11 10.87
CA TYR A 291 -40.01 -19.72 12.20
C TYR A 291 -41.40 -20.25 12.60
N GLY A 292 -41.42 -21.35 13.35
CA GLY A 292 -42.60 -21.81 14.10
C GLY A 292 -42.61 -21.26 15.52
N VAL A 293 -43.76 -21.35 16.20
CA VAL A 293 -43.94 -20.97 17.61
C VAL A 293 -44.37 -22.19 18.43
N VAL A 294 -43.79 -22.35 19.63
CA VAL A 294 -44.19 -23.35 20.64
C VAL A 294 -44.55 -22.62 21.93
N ARG A 295 -45.69 -22.97 22.54
CA ARG A 295 -46.18 -22.37 23.79
C ARG A 295 -46.18 -23.38 24.94
N PHE A 296 -45.78 -22.89 26.10
CA PHE A 296 -45.80 -23.59 27.38
C PHE A 296 -46.69 -22.86 28.39
N THR A 297 -47.20 -23.60 29.39
CA THR A 297 -48.04 -23.08 30.48
C THR A 297 -47.35 -22.05 31.38
N THR A 298 -46.02 -22.00 31.36
CA THR A 298 -45.21 -20.99 32.05
C THR A 298 -43.97 -20.61 31.25
N HIS A 299 -43.54 -19.35 31.31
CA HIS A 299 -42.23 -18.95 30.77
C HIS A 299 -41.05 -19.70 31.42
N ALA A 300 -41.20 -20.18 32.66
CA ALA A 300 -40.18 -21.01 33.31
C ALA A 300 -39.98 -22.36 32.60
N ALA A 301 -41.05 -22.98 32.09
CA ALA A 301 -40.98 -24.19 31.28
C ALA A 301 -40.34 -23.92 29.90
N ALA A 302 -40.73 -22.83 29.24
CA ALA A 302 -40.12 -22.38 27.99
C ALA A 302 -38.60 -22.16 28.12
N LEU A 303 -38.15 -21.50 29.20
CA LEU A 303 -36.73 -21.33 29.48
C LEU A 303 -36.02 -22.66 29.77
N ARG A 304 -36.67 -23.63 30.43
CA ARG A 304 -36.11 -24.98 30.62
C ARG A 304 -35.95 -25.72 29.30
N ALA A 305 -36.95 -25.70 28.42
CA ALA A 305 -36.86 -26.32 27.09
C ALA A 305 -35.75 -25.69 26.22
N LYS A 306 -35.61 -24.36 26.27
CA LYS A 306 -34.49 -23.66 25.62
C LYS A 306 -33.14 -24.09 26.20
N ALA A 307 -33.00 -24.11 27.52
CA ALA A 307 -31.75 -24.46 28.20
C ALA A 307 -31.35 -25.93 28.02
N ALA A 308 -32.32 -26.84 27.93
CA ALA A 308 -32.13 -28.25 27.61
C ALA A 308 -31.83 -28.50 26.12
N ASN A 309 -31.86 -27.47 25.27
CA ASN A 309 -31.64 -27.55 23.82
C ASN A 309 -32.59 -28.54 23.11
N THR A 310 -33.82 -28.67 23.64
CA THR A 310 -34.81 -29.70 23.33
C THR A 310 -35.09 -29.87 21.83
N PHE A 311 -35.11 -28.77 21.07
CA PHE A 311 -35.52 -28.77 19.65
C PHE A 311 -34.34 -28.73 18.65
N SER A 312 -33.12 -28.98 19.10
CA SER A 312 -31.91 -28.98 18.26
C SER A 312 -31.98 -29.91 17.04
N GLU A 313 -32.68 -31.05 17.17
CA GLU A 313 -32.90 -31.95 16.04
C GLU A 313 -34.10 -31.59 15.14
N LEU A 314 -34.88 -30.57 15.48
CA LEU A 314 -36.03 -30.10 14.69
C LEU A 314 -35.78 -28.76 13.97
N CYS A 315 -34.88 -27.93 14.48
CA CYS A 315 -34.68 -26.57 13.98
C CYS A 315 -33.21 -26.10 14.02
N GLY A 316 -32.91 -25.02 13.30
CA GLY A 316 -31.59 -24.40 13.27
C GLY A 316 -31.22 -23.61 14.54
N GLY A 317 -32.19 -23.21 15.36
CA GLY A 317 -31.99 -22.52 16.63
C GLY A 317 -33.29 -22.16 17.36
N VAL A 318 -33.19 -21.82 18.66
CA VAL A 318 -34.33 -21.56 19.56
C VAL A 318 -34.09 -20.30 20.40
N ASP A 319 -35.05 -19.39 20.48
CA ASP A 319 -35.09 -18.34 21.52
C ASP A 319 -36.54 -18.01 21.94
N THR A 320 -36.72 -17.21 22.98
CA THR A 320 -38.05 -16.72 23.41
C THR A 320 -38.62 -15.77 22.37
N ARG A 321 -39.93 -15.87 22.08
CA ARG A 321 -40.57 -15.07 21.01
C ARG A 321 -40.47 -13.56 21.27
N TYR A 322 -40.57 -13.15 22.54
CA TYR A 322 -40.17 -11.81 22.97
C TYR A 322 -38.70 -11.83 23.40
N ASN A 323 -37.89 -10.98 22.79
CA ASN A 323 -36.44 -10.89 23.00
C ASN A 323 -36.11 -9.73 23.95
N GLU A 324 -35.78 -10.06 25.19
CA GLU A 324 -35.51 -9.13 26.30
C GLU A 324 -34.03 -8.78 26.46
N ARG A 325 -33.18 -9.19 25.52
CA ARG A 325 -31.74 -8.89 25.58
C ARG A 325 -31.50 -7.38 25.52
N SER A 326 -30.50 -6.86 26.24
CA SER A 326 -30.06 -5.46 26.12
C SER A 326 -29.68 -5.08 24.69
N TYR A 327 -29.46 -3.78 24.45
CA TYR A 327 -28.94 -3.26 23.19
C TYR A 327 -27.49 -3.74 22.93
N ASP A 328 -26.53 -3.39 23.80
CA ASP A 328 -25.08 -3.59 23.62
C ASP A 328 -24.37 -4.31 24.79
N GLY A 329 -25.14 -4.92 25.68
CA GLY A 329 -24.65 -5.65 26.86
C GLY A 329 -24.82 -4.85 28.13
N ARG A 330 -24.99 -5.54 29.27
CA ARG A 330 -25.44 -4.93 30.54
C ARG A 330 -24.38 -4.08 31.29
N GLY A 331 -23.42 -3.50 30.57
CA GLY A 331 -22.26 -2.78 31.12
C GLY A 331 -22.55 -1.36 31.62
N ASP A 332 -23.67 -0.76 31.22
CA ASP A 332 -24.07 0.62 31.56
C ASP A 332 -25.22 0.72 32.59
N GLY A 333 -25.87 -0.40 32.90
CA GLY A 333 -26.97 -0.48 33.85
C GLY A 333 -28.37 -0.22 33.28
N GLU A 334 -28.52 -0.07 31.96
CA GLU A 334 -29.85 -0.01 31.33
C GLU A 334 -30.47 -1.42 31.12
N GLY A 335 -31.69 -1.47 30.59
CA GLY A 335 -32.54 -2.66 30.58
C GLY A 335 -31.97 -3.85 29.78
N GLY A 336 -32.08 -5.06 30.34
CA GLY A 336 -31.62 -6.30 29.70
C GLY A 336 -31.65 -7.49 30.64
N ARG A 337 -31.20 -8.66 30.16
CA ARG A 337 -31.06 -9.88 30.98
C ARG A 337 -29.75 -9.87 31.77
N ASP A 338 -29.77 -10.50 32.95
CA ASP A 338 -28.58 -10.67 33.79
C ASP A 338 -27.47 -11.41 33.03
N GLY A 339 -26.30 -10.76 32.91
CA GLY A 339 -25.14 -11.33 32.21
C GLY A 339 -25.28 -11.43 30.68
N ASP A 340 -26.04 -10.55 30.03
CA ASP A 340 -26.12 -10.52 28.56
C ASP A 340 -25.04 -9.64 27.88
N GLU A 341 -24.56 -10.13 26.73
CA GLU A 341 -23.51 -9.54 25.88
C GLU A 341 -24.10 -8.67 24.73
N GLY A 342 -25.37 -8.25 24.84
CA GLY A 342 -26.01 -7.42 23.80
C GLY A 342 -26.33 -8.12 22.47
N ARG A 343 -26.75 -7.31 21.49
CA ARG A 343 -27.24 -7.73 20.17
C ARG A 343 -26.26 -7.31 19.09
N GLY A 344 -25.77 -8.26 18.30
CA GLY A 344 -24.65 -8.03 17.38
C GLY A 344 -24.85 -6.90 16.37
N TRP A 345 -26.07 -6.75 15.83
CA TRP A 345 -26.43 -5.62 14.97
C TRP A 345 -26.46 -4.29 15.73
N CYS A 346 -27.07 -4.21 16.92
CA CYS A 346 -27.10 -2.99 17.72
C CYS A 346 -25.69 -2.54 18.17
N CYS A 347 -24.80 -3.49 18.54
CA CYS A 347 -23.39 -3.23 18.83
C CYS A 347 -22.66 -2.65 17.61
N PHE A 348 -22.90 -3.21 16.42
CA PHE A 348 -22.36 -2.71 15.16
C PHE A 348 -22.86 -1.30 14.82
N GLU A 349 -24.17 -1.07 14.93
CA GLU A 349 -24.80 0.22 14.65
C GLU A 349 -24.28 1.32 15.59
N GLY A 350 -24.22 1.06 16.90
CA GLY A 350 -23.65 1.99 17.88
C GLY A 350 -22.14 2.22 17.68
N GLY A 351 -21.40 1.14 17.37
CA GLY A 351 -19.98 1.18 17.06
C GLY A 351 -19.66 2.05 15.84
N VAL A 352 -20.34 1.81 14.72
CA VAL A 352 -20.07 2.50 13.45
C VAL A 352 -20.53 3.96 13.48
N SER A 353 -21.67 4.26 14.14
CA SER A 353 -22.19 5.62 14.31
C SER A 353 -21.21 6.58 14.99
N GLY A 354 -20.43 6.07 15.94
CA GLY A 354 -19.46 6.85 16.72
C GLY A 354 -18.02 6.79 16.22
N GLU A 355 -17.69 5.92 15.24
CA GLU A 355 -16.30 5.59 14.90
C GLU A 355 -15.54 6.77 14.31
N LEU A 356 -16.15 7.50 13.37
CA LEU A 356 -15.55 8.73 12.86
C LEU A 356 -15.43 9.79 13.96
N LEU A 357 -16.47 9.98 14.81
CA LEU A 357 -16.46 10.99 15.87
C LEU A 357 -15.31 10.79 16.87
N VAL A 358 -15.04 9.55 17.28
CA VAL A 358 -13.93 9.26 18.20
C VAL A 358 -12.59 9.45 17.49
N ARG A 359 -12.45 9.09 16.21
CA ARG A 359 -11.24 9.43 15.43
C ARG A 359 -11.04 10.94 15.30
N LEU A 360 -12.12 11.71 15.15
CA LEU A 360 -12.07 13.17 15.05
C LEU A 360 -11.60 13.88 16.32
N SER A 361 -11.54 13.20 17.47
CA SER A 361 -10.93 13.75 18.69
C SER A 361 -9.45 14.15 18.50
N VAL A 362 -8.73 13.49 17.58
CA VAL A 362 -7.34 13.85 17.18
C VAL A 362 -7.26 14.68 15.90
N TYR A 363 -8.39 15.18 15.39
CA TYR A 363 -8.49 16.09 14.22
C TYR A 363 -9.34 17.33 14.55
N PRO A 364 -8.93 18.17 15.51
CA PRO A 364 -9.81 19.19 16.12
C PRO A 364 -10.39 20.22 15.14
N ARG A 365 -9.69 20.56 14.05
CA ARG A 365 -10.26 21.43 12.99
C ARG A 365 -11.44 20.78 12.27
N MET A 366 -11.36 19.49 11.94
CA MET A 366 -12.45 18.75 11.28
C MET A 366 -13.60 18.45 12.24
N LYS A 367 -13.28 18.18 13.52
CA LYS A 367 -14.27 18.13 14.60
C LYS A 367 -15.03 19.47 14.72
N ALA A 368 -14.33 20.60 14.75
CA ALA A 368 -14.95 21.92 14.86
C ALA A 368 -15.88 22.31 13.69
N GLU A 369 -15.67 21.74 12.48
CA GLU A 369 -16.64 21.88 11.39
C GLU A 369 -17.86 20.97 11.56
N LEU A 370 -17.65 19.71 11.98
CA LEU A 370 -18.71 18.71 12.16
C LEU A 370 -19.51 18.86 13.47
N ASP A 371 -19.02 19.66 14.41
CA ASP A 371 -19.71 20.12 15.63
C ASP A 371 -20.67 21.30 15.35
N LYS A 372 -20.65 21.91 14.15
CA LYS A 372 -21.64 22.91 13.72
C LYS A 372 -22.96 22.28 13.27
N LEU A 373 -22.94 20.99 12.93
CA LEU A 373 -24.09 20.20 12.52
C LEU A 373 -24.84 19.66 13.76
N PRO A 374 -26.13 19.28 13.66
CA PRO A 374 -26.89 18.67 14.76
C PRO A 374 -26.17 17.47 15.40
N PRO A 375 -26.39 17.16 16.69
CA PRO A 375 -25.69 16.07 17.38
C PRO A 375 -25.83 14.73 16.65
N LYS A 376 -24.70 14.12 16.27
CA LYS A 376 -24.67 12.93 15.39
C LYS A 376 -25.28 11.67 16.03
N LEU A 377 -25.30 11.56 17.36
CA LEU A 377 -25.88 10.44 18.10
C LEU A 377 -26.71 10.99 19.27
N ILE A 378 -27.97 10.56 19.34
CA ILE A 378 -28.96 11.04 20.32
C ILE A 378 -29.65 9.83 20.95
N SER A 379 -29.63 9.76 22.28
CA SER A 379 -30.35 8.75 23.06
C SER A 379 -31.81 9.15 23.23
N LEU A 380 -32.71 8.16 23.08
CA LEU A 380 -34.15 8.30 23.18
C LEU A 380 -34.72 7.26 24.17
N ALA A 381 -35.53 7.71 25.13
CA ALA A 381 -36.19 6.86 26.12
C ALA A 381 -37.58 7.40 26.47
N SER A 382 -38.48 6.51 26.92
CA SER A 382 -39.86 6.80 27.29
C SER A 382 -39.96 7.89 28.36
N GLY A 383 -40.64 9.00 28.04
CA GLY A 383 -40.85 10.12 28.95
C GLY A 383 -39.60 10.97 29.25
N ARG A 384 -38.48 10.78 28.53
CA ARG A 384 -37.31 11.68 28.59
C ARG A 384 -37.24 12.57 27.35
N ALA A 385 -36.51 13.69 27.46
CA ALA A 385 -36.14 14.47 26.30
C ALA A 385 -35.04 13.75 25.48
N PRO A 386 -34.91 14.00 24.16
CA PRO A 386 -33.78 13.52 23.38
C PRO A 386 -32.45 14.11 23.88
N GLU A 387 -31.49 13.26 24.24
CA GLU A 387 -30.21 13.68 24.85
C GLU A 387 -29.01 13.30 23.95
N PRO A 388 -28.08 14.23 23.62
CA PRO A 388 -26.86 13.91 22.88
C PRO A 388 -25.97 12.90 23.63
N VAL A 389 -25.45 11.90 22.91
CA VAL A 389 -24.55 10.89 23.50
C VAL A 389 -23.10 11.37 23.39
N GLU A 390 -22.46 11.62 24.54
CA GLU A 390 -21.01 11.82 24.61
C GLU A 390 -20.27 10.49 24.44
N LEU A 391 -19.24 10.47 23.60
CA LEU A 391 -18.41 9.29 23.32
C LEU A 391 -17.03 9.49 23.92
N SER A 392 -16.54 8.55 24.74
CA SER A 392 -15.19 8.65 25.30
C SER A 392 -14.13 8.76 24.20
N HIS A 393 -13.19 9.68 24.40
CA HIS A 393 -12.07 9.96 23.49
C HIS A 393 -10.74 9.35 23.96
N SER A 394 -10.72 8.68 25.12
CA SER A 394 -9.48 8.14 25.74
C SER A 394 -8.77 7.10 24.88
N ASP A 395 -9.53 6.25 24.17
CA ASP A 395 -9.05 4.97 23.66
C ASP A 395 -9.17 4.83 22.13
N VAL A 396 -8.92 5.91 21.37
CA VAL A 396 -8.94 5.93 19.89
C VAL A 396 -8.16 4.74 19.27
N TRP A 397 -7.06 4.33 19.93
CA TRP A 397 -6.21 3.22 19.50
C TRP A 397 -6.77 1.83 19.79
N GLN A 398 -7.59 1.67 20.84
CA GLN A 398 -8.20 0.38 21.21
C GLN A 398 -9.64 0.24 20.70
N ARG A 399 -10.33 1.34 20.37
CA ARG A 399 -11.75 1.35 20.00
C ARG A 399 -12.12 0.32 18.93
N VAL A 400 -11.28 0.12 17.92
CA VAL A 400 -11.52 -0.89 16.87
C VAL A 400 -11.59 -2.29 17.47
N GLN A 401 -10.64 -2.65 18.35
CA GLN A 401 -10.64 -3.92 19.06
C GLN A 401 -11.84 -4.02 20.02
N GLN A 402 -12.11 -2.98 20.81
CA GLN A 402 -13.21 -2.97 21.78
C GLN A 402 -14.58 -3.19 21.12
N VAL A 403 -14.87 -2.50 20.00
CA VAL A 403 -16.11 -2.66 19.24
C VAL A 403 -16.17 -4.03 18.56
N VAL A 404 -15.06 -4.51 17.98
CA VAL A 404 -15.00 -5.85 17.38
C VAL A 404 -15.25 -6.94 18.43
N GLU A 405 -14.62 -6.86 19.60
CA GLU A 405 -14.85 -7.78 20.72
C GLU A 405 -16.30 -7.73 21.23
N SER A 406 -16.92 -6.55 21.28
CA SER A 406 -18.35 -6.41 21.63
C SER A 406 -19.24 -7.14 20.61
N ILE A 407 -19.03 -6.91 19.31
CA ILE A 407 -19.76 -7.59 18.23
C ILE A 407 -19.51 -9.11 18.26
N GLU A 408 -18.28 -9.55 18.50
CA GLU A 408 -17.90 -10.97 18.54
C GLU A 408 -18.42 -11.70 19.80
N LYS A 409 -18.64 -11.01 20.93
CA LYS A 409 -19.32 -11.56 22.13
C LYS A 409 -20.85 -11.57 21.97
N ALA A 410 -21.40 -10.54 21.32
CA ALA A 410 -22.83 -10.34 21.17
C ALA A 410 -23.57 -11.48 20.46
N THR A 411 -24.89 -11.51 20.69
CA THR A 411 -25.78 -12.52 20.12
C THR A 411 -26.35 -12.05 18.78
N PHE A 412 -26.27 -12.93 17.78
CA PHE A 412 -26.95 -12.81 16.49
C PHE A 412 -28.05 -13.86 16.36
N THR A 413 -29.11 -13.53 15.63
CA THR A 413 -30.18 -14.47 15.25
C THR A 413 -29.85 -15.23 13.96
N GLY A 414 -29.14 -14.60 13.02
CA GLY A 414 -28.58 -15.24 11.83
C GLY A 414 -27.24 -15.91 12.11
N LYS A 415 -27.02 -17.12 11.57
CA LYS A 415 -25.73 -17.85 11.74
C LYS A 415 -24.57 -17.23 10.96
N GLY A 416 -24.83 -16.59 9.81
CA GLY A 416 -23.79 -15.95 8.98
C GLY A 416 -23.36 -14.57 9.49
N ASP A 417 -24.29 -13.81 10.10
CA ASP A 417 -24.09 -12.44 10.53
C ASP A 417 -22.87 -12.29 11.47
N LYS A 418 -22.63 -13.28 12.34
CA LYS A 418 -21.53 -13.27 13.31
C LYS A 418 -20.14 -13.26 12.67
N GLU A 419 -20.00 -13.80 11.46
CA GLU A 419 -18.75 -13.75 10.69
C GLU A 419 -18.67 -12.48 9.83
N VAL A 420 -19.80 -12.03 9.27
CA VAL A 420 -19.88 -10.91 8.31
C VAL A 420 -19.77 -9.55 9.00
N VAL A 421 -20.47 -9.32 10.11
CA VAL A 421 -20.61 -7.99 10.71
C VAL A 421 -19.29 -7.42 11.29
N PRO A 422 -18.41 -8.22 11.93
CA PRO A 422 -17.05 -7.76 12.28
C PRO A 422 -16.21 -7.34 11.06
N VAL A 423 -16.43 -7.96 9.88
CA VAL A 423 -15.74 -7.61 8.63
C VAL A 423 -16.30 -6.31 8.04
N LEU A 424 -17.62 -6.12 8.03
CA LEU A 424 -18.24 -4.86 7.62
C LEU A 424 -17.72 -3.67 8.45
N TYR A 425 -17.58 -3.84 9.76
CA TYR A 425 -17.03 -2.81 10.64
C TYR A 425 -15.57 -2.48 10.31
N LYS A 426 -14.71 -3.50 10.18
CA LYS A 426 -13.28 -3.34 9.81
C LYS A 426 -13.14 -2.64 8.45
N GLY A 427 -13.96 -3.02 7.46
CA GLY A 427 -13.98 -2.37 6.14
C GLY A 427 -14.47 -0.91 6.15
N TYR A 428 -15.36 -0.51 7.08
CA TYR A 428 -15.71 0.90 7.27
C TYR A 428 -14.58 1.69 7.95
N VAL A 429 -13.95 1.11 8.97
CA VAL A 429 -12.77 1.68 9.64
C VAL A 429 -11.65 1.99 8.64
N GLU A 430 -11.40 1.10 7.67
CA GLU A 430 -10.42 1.30 6.59
C GLU A 430 -10.80 2.43 5.63
N ARG A 431 -12.10 2.56 5.24
CA ARG A 431 -12.58 3.70 4.44
C ARG A 431 -12.35 5.02 5.18
N VAL A 432 -12.74 5.09 6.45
CA VAL A 432 -12.52 6.28 7.30
C VAL A 432 -11.04 6.60 7.45
N ALA A 433 -10.19 5.61 7.77
CA ALA A 433 -8.75 5.82 7.89
C ALA A 433 -8.13 6.35 6.59
N THR A 434 -8.59 5.87 5.42
CA THR A 434 -8.15 6.34 4.10
C THR A 434 -8.57 7.79 3.84
N VAL A 435 -9.82 8.15 4.13
CA VAL A 435 -10.30 9.54 4.00
C VAL A 435 -9.54 10.47 4.93
N LEU A 436 -9.34 10.10 6.20
CA LEU A 436 -8.56 10.87 7.18
C LEU A 436 -7.10 11.04 6.75
N ALA A 437 -6.44 9.98 6.30
CA ALA A 437 -5.08 10.06 5.74
C ALA A 437 -5.03 10.98 4.50
N SER A 438 -6.07 10.99 3.65
CA SER A 438 -6.18 11.92 2.53
C SER A 438 -6.43 13.37 2.98
N THR A 439 -7.08 13.61 4.12
CA THR A 439 -7.22 14.97 4.69
C THR A 439 -5.90 15.47 5.25
N LEU A 440 -5.13 14.63 5.95
CA LEU A 440 -3.77 14.93 6.40
C LEU A 440 -2.85 15.25 5.23
N ALA A 441 -2.87 14.43 4.17
CA ALA A 441 -2.06 14.66 2.97
C ALA A 441 -2.39 16.01 2.30
N LEU A 442 -3.68 16.38 2.22
CA LEU A 442 -4.11 17.65 1.65
C LEU A 442 -3.87 18.86 2.56
N GLN A 443 -3.97 18.72 3.89
CA GLN A 443 -3.50 19.75 4.82
C GLN A 443 -1.98 19.95 4.67
N THR A 444 -1.21 18.86 4.58
CA THR A 444 0.25 18.93 4.39
C THR A 444 0.64 19.61 3.07
N THR A 445 -0.10 19.42 1.97
CA THR A 445 0.17 20.13 0.70
C THR A 445 -0.41 21.55 0.65
N LEU A 446 -1.55 21.83 1.29
CA LEU A 446 -2.10 23.19 1.37
C LEU A 446 -1.29 24.09 2.30
N GLU A 447 -0.69 23.54 3.37
CA GLU A 447 0.13 24.29 4.33
C GLU A 447 1.64 24.27 4.02
N THR A 448 2.11 23.48 3.04
CA THR A 448 3.47 23.63 2.47
C THR A 448 3.57 24.71 1.39
N ALA A 449 2.49 25.48 1.15
CA ALA A 449 2.50 26.77 0.47
C ALA A 449 3.20 27.87 1.31
N ALA A 450 4.43 27.60 1.77
CA ALA A 450 5.38 28.66 2.08
C ALA A 450 5.72 29.39 0.77
N GLU A 451 5.89 30.71 0.83
CA GLU A 451 6.29 31.53 -0.33
C GLU A 451 7.75 31.24 -0.71
N VAL A 452 7.97 30.11 -1.40
CA VAL A 452 9.22 29.83 -2.09
C VAL A 452 9.37 30.87 -3.21
N PRO A 453 10.47 31.63 -3.28
CA PRO A 453 10.67 32.61 -4.35
C PRO A 453 10.66 31.91 -5.71
N VAL A 454 10.31 32.65 -6.77
CA VAL A 454 10.34 32.09 -8.14
C VAL A 454 11.76 31.63 -8.47
N MET A 455 11.90 30.43 -9.03
CA MET A 455 13.19 29.86 -9.43
C MET A 455 13.90 30.80 -10.42
N PRO A 456 15.19 31.13 -10.25
CA PRO A 456 15.89 32.03 -11.14
C PRO A 456 15.94 31.45 -12.55
N SER A 457 15.54 32.25 -13.54
CA SER A 457 15.78 31.93 -14.95
C SER A 457 17.28 32.09 -15.23
N VAL A 458 17.95 30.96 -15.42
CA VAL A 458 19.37 30.89 -15.78
C VAL A 458 19.50 30.37 -17.20
N ASP A 459 20.43 30.95 -17.97
CA ASP A 459 20.77 30.43 -19.29
C ASP A 459 21.62 29.16 -19.13
N VAL A 460 21.20 28.08 -19.78
CA VAL A 460 21.88 26.79 -19.76
C VAL A 460 22.50 26.57 -21.14
N PRO A 461 23.82 26.78 -21.31
CA PRO A 461 24.47 26.43 -22.57
C PRO A 461 24.33 24.93 -22.84
N PRO A 462 24.24 24.50 -24.11
CA PRO A 462 24.07 23.09 -24.44
C PRO A 462 25.23 22.26 -23.87
N ALA A 463 24.90 21.24 -23.06
CA ALA A 463 25.86 20.48 -22.27
C ALA A 463 27.05 19.99 -23.12
N PHE A 464 28.27 20.33 -22.69
CA PHE A 464 29.50 20.01 -23.42
C PHE A 464 29.75 18.51 -23.40
N ALA A 465 29.38 17.80 -24.48
CA ALA A 465 29.52 16.34 -24.62
C ALA A 465 30.82 15.79 -24.01
N LEU A 466 30.66 14.85 -23.07
CA LEU A 466 31.70 14.32 -22.18
C LEU A 466 32.95 13.87 -22.94
N ARG A 467 34.10 14.46 -22.61
CA ARG A 467 35.41 14.11 -23.18
C ARG A 467 36.26 13.38 -22.16
N LEU A 468 36.43 12.08 -22.38
CA LEU A 468 37.39 11.25 -21.65
C LEU A 468 38.69 11.12 -22.44
N ALA A 469 39.79 10.81 -21.77
CA ALA A 469 41.11 10.68 -22.38
C ALA A 469 41.12 9.56 -23.44
N ASP A 470 41.79 9.81 -24.57
CA ASP A 470 41.82 8.85 -25.67
C ASP A 470 42.47 7.52 -25.26
N GLY A 471 41.91 6.43 -25.77
CA GLY A 471 42.33 5.08 -25.42
C GLY A 471 42.04 4.65 -23.98
N GLN A 472 41.39 5.44 -23.11
CA GLN A 472 41.17 5.06 -21.70
C GLN A 472 40.29 3.81 -21.57
N LEU A 473 40.68 2.83 -20.73
CA LEU A 473 39.82 1.70 -20.38
C LEU A 473 38.70 2.11 -19.40
N LEU A 474 37.54 1.49 -19.55
CA LEU A 474 36.33 1.70 -18.75
C LEU A 474 35.60 0.36 -18.49
N LEU A 475 34.93 0.28 -17.34
CA LEU A 475 33.99 -0.78 -17.01
C LEU A 475 32.56 -0.24 -17.11
N LEU A 476 31.73 -0.79 -18.00
CA LEU A 476 30.37 -0.32 -18.29
C LEU A 476 29.33 -1.32 -17.73
N PRO A 477 28.57 -0.98 -16.68
CA PRO A 477 27.60 -1.89 -16.09
C PRO A 477 26.21 -1.76 -16.74
N GLY A 478 25.75 -2.83 -17.39
CA GLY A 478 24.34 -3.01 -17.77
C GLY A 478 23.43 -3.13 -16.53
N ALA A 479 22.10 -3.09 -16.73
CA ALA A 479 21.12 -2.98 -15.64
C ALA A 479 21.30 -4.06 -14.55
N ASP A 480 21.39 -5.33 -14.92
CA ASP A 480 21.60 -6.44 -13.97
C ASP A 480 22.97 -6.37 -13.28
N ALA A 481 24.00 -5.97 -14.03
CA ALA A 481 25.36 -5.82 -13.52
C ALA A 481 25.44 -4.72 -12.45
N ARG A 482 24.64 -3.66 -12.52
CA ARG A 482 24.55 -2.61 -11.47
C ARG A 482 24.11 -3.19 -10.12
N LEU A 483 23.33 -4.27 -10.09
CA LEU A 483 22.89 -4.97 -8.87
C LEU A 483 23.86 -6.07 -8.43
N ALA A 484 24.56 -6.72 -9.37
CA ALA A 484 25.56 -7.75 -9.11
C ALA A 484 26.97 -7.19 -8.79
N GLY A 485 27.08 -5.95 -8.31
CA GLY A 485 28.35 -5.30 -8.00
C GLY A 485 29.29 -5.14 -9.22
N GLY A 486 28.74 -5.13 -10.43
CA GLY A 486 29.48 -5.09 -11.69
C GLY A 486 29.87 -6.46 -12.27
N ASP A 487 29.35 -7.58 -11.76
CA ASP A 487 29.48 -8.87 -12.48
C ASP A 487 28.63 -8.85 -13.76
N GLY A 488 29.13 -9.46 -14.84
CA GLY A 488 28.55 -9.33 -16.19
C GLY A 488 28.77 -7.97 -16.89
N ALA A 489 29.42 -6.99 -16.26
CA ALA A 489 29.73 -5.69 -16.86
C ALA A 489 30.72 -5.80 -18.04
N TRP A 490 30.66 -4.85 -18.98
CA TRP A 490 31.45 -4.84 -20.20
C TRP A 490 32.76 -4.07 -20.02
N LEU A 491 33.88 -4.62 -20.52
CA LEU A 491 35.14 -3.88 -20.57
C LEU A 491 35.29 -3.19 -21.92
N ALA A 492 35.41 -1.86 -21.90
CA ALA A 492 35.47 -1.02 -23.09
C ALA A 492 36.66 -0.06 -23.07
N GLU A 493 36.94 0.53 -24.23
CA GLU A 493 37.94 1.56 -24.41
C GLU A 493 37.36 2.80 -25.10
N VAL A 494 37.74 3.97 -24.62
CA VAL A 494 37.40 5.28 -25.19
C VAL A 494 38.14 5.48 -26.51
N ASP A 495 37.40 5.80 -27.57
CA ASP A 495 37.89 6.47 -28.77
C ASP A 495 37.36 7.91 -28.71
N ALA A 496 38.22 8.82 -28.24
CA ALA A 496 37.88 10.23 -28.06
C ALA A 496 37.79 10.98 -29.39
N SER A 497 38.47 10.48 -30.43
CA SER A 497 38.37 10.99 -31.80
C SER A 497 36.98 10.82 -32.39
N HIS A 498 36.25 9.79 -31.97
CA HIS A 498 34.90 9.46 -32.44
C HIS A 498 33.80 9.60 -31.35
N LYS A 499 34.13 10.04 -30.13
CA LYS A 499 33.22 10.14 -28.95
C LYS A 499 32.52 8.83 -28.54
N ILE A 500 33.15 7.68 -28.80
CA ILE A 500 32.55 6.36 -28.59
C ILE A 500 33.38 5.51 -27.65
N VAL A 501 32.73 4.54 -27.02
CA VAL A 501 33.37 3.41 -26.36
C VAL A 501 33.24 2.16 -27.22
N ARG A 502 34.31 1.37 -27.32
CA ARG A 502 34.34 0.08 -28.02
C ARG A 502 34.72 -1.05 -27.07
N GLY A 503 34.02 -2.18 -27.09
CA GLY A 503 34.36 -3.32 -26.24
C GLY A 503 35.72 -3.95 -26.58
N ARG A 504 36.47 -4.37 -25.55
CA ARG A 504 37.86 -4.87 -25.68
C ARG A 504 38.05 -6.37 -25.45
N LEU A 505 37.12 -7.06 -24.79
CA LEU A 505 37.13 -8.52 -24.65
C LEU A 505 36.25 -9.17 -25.73
N PHE A 506 35.19 -9.90 -25.35
CA PHE A 506 34.31 -10.61 -26.29
C PHE A 506 33.10 -9.78 -26.73
N ASP A 507 32.92 -8.61 -26.11
CA ASP A 507 31.79 -7.72 -26.31
C ASP A 507 32.04 -6.84 -27.57
N ASN A 508 31.45 -7.20 -28.71
CA ASN A 508 31.65 -6.49 -29.99
C ASN A 508 30.63 -5.35 -30.20
N PHE A 509 30.56 -4.40 -29.26
CA PHE A 509 29.67 -3.22 -29.35
C PHE A 509 30.44 -1.92 -29.55
N VAL A 510 29.70 -0.90 -30.01
CA VAL A 510 30.09 0.51 -30.04
C VAL A 510 28.93 1.30 -29.43
N ALA A 511 29.21 2.20 -28.49
CA ALA A 511 28.22 3.09 -27.88
C ALA A 511 28.78 4.52 -27.74
N GLU A 512 27.92 5.53 -27.70
CA GLU A 512 28.32 6.94 -27.54
C GLU A 512 28.62 7.29 -26.06
N LEU A 513 29.58 8.20 -25.83
CA LEU A 513 29.90 8.71 -24.49
C LEU A 513 28.88 9.77 -24.04
N THR A 514 27.77 9.30 -23.48
CA THR A 514 26.79 10.13 -22.77
C THR A 514 27.13 10.28 -21.28
N PHE A 515 26.62 11.34 -20.66
CA PHE A 515 26.81 11.65 -19.24
C PHE A 515 26.06 10.69 -18.30
N ASP A 516 24.92 10.15 -18.73
CA ASP A 516 24.00 9.33 -17.93
C ASP A 516 24.41 7.86 -17.79
N GLY A 517 24.89 7.21 -18.86
CA GLY A 517 24.99 5.75 -18.89
C GLY A 517 26.04 5.10 -17.98
N HIS A 518 27.01 5.86 -17.43
CA HIS A 518 28.35 5.32 -17.15
C HIS A 518 28.99 5.75 -15.81
N SER A 519 28.77 5.01 -14.72
CA SER A 519 29.36 5.17 -13.38
C SER A 519 30.79 5.80 -13.27
N HIS A 520 30.96 6.88 -12.48
CA HIS A 520 32.19 7.68 -12.24
C HIS A 520 32.68 7.47 -10.81
N ALA A 521 33.99 7.39 -10.60
CA ALA A 521 34.63 7.64 -9.31
C ALA A 521 36.02 8.22 -9.62
N VAL A 522 36.13 9.55 -9.68
CA VAL A 522 37.25 10.22 -10.35
C VAL A 522 38.47 10.34 -9.44
N ILE A 523 39.18 9.22 -9.29
CA ILE A 523 40.57 9.15 -8.78
C ILE A 523 41.43 10.18 -9.54
N PRO A 524 42.42 10.82 -8.88
CA PRO A 524 43.30 11.81 -9.50
C PRO A 524 43.84 11.48 -10.89
N TRP A 525 44.05 12.55 -11.66
CA TRP A 525 44.59 12.57 -13.04
C TRP A 525 45.83 11.68 -13.24
N CYS A 526 46.62 11.46 -12.18
CA CYS A 526 47.57 10.35 -12.08
C CYS A 526 47.12 9.36 -10.98
N PRO A 527 46.72 8.12 -11.32
CA PRO A 527 46.67 7.02 -10.38
C PRO A 527 48.07 6.73 -9.82
N ALA A 528 48.17 6.37 -8.55
CA ALA A 528 49.46 6.06 -7.90
C ALA A 528 50.18 4.85 -8.53
N GLU A 529 49.45 3.93 -9.15
CA GLU A 529 49.99 2.73 -9.81
C GLU A 529 49.64 2.67 -11.30
N ALA A 530 50.45 3.34 -12.13
CA ALA A 530 50.37 3.23 -13.59
C ALA A 530 50.57 1.79 -14.14
N GLY A 531 51.07 0.86 -13.31
CA GLY A 531 51.34 -0.53 -13.67
C GLY A 531 50.09 -1.42 -13.83
N ALA A 532 48.99 -1.11 -13.14
CA ALA A 532 47.77 -1.93 -13.17
C ALA A 532 47.06 -1.87 -14.54
N GLU A 533 46.77 -0.67 -15.02
CA GLU A 533 46.16 -0.45 -16.34
C GLU A 533 47.06 -0.99 -17.47
N ALA A 534 48.36 -0.72 -17.42
CA ALA A 534 49.33 -1.21 -18.39
C ALA A 534 49.41 -2.74 -18.42
N SER A 535 49.27 -3.41 -17.28
CA SER A 535 49.26 -4.86 -17.19
C SER A 535 47.99 -5.48 -17.78
N LEU A 536 46.81 -4.95 -17.47
CA LEU A 536 45.58 -5.44 -18.11
C LEU A 536 45.64 -5.24 -19.64
N ARG A 537 46.03 -4.05 -20.12
CA ARG A 537 46.14 -3.77 -21.58
C ARG A 537 47.03 -4.76 -22.33
N ARG A 538 48.15 -5.16 -21.74
CA ARG A 538 49.09 -6.16 -22.29
C ARG A 538 48.44 -7.54 -22.39
N ASP A 539 47.64 -7.92 -21.39
CA ASP A 539 47.12 -9.28 -21.25
C ASP A 539 45.78 -9.48 -21.98
N LEU A 540 45.00 -8.40 -22.21
CA LEU A 540 43.70 -8.44 -22.89
C LEU A 540 43.67 -9.15 -24.27
N PRO A 541 44.61 -8.90 -25.21
CA PRO A 541 44.60 -9.59 -26.50
C PRO A 541 44.80 -11.11 -26.37
N ALA A 542 45.60 -11.55 -25.39
CA ALA A 542 45.84 -12.95 -25.13
C ALA A 542 44.64 -13.62 -24.45
N LEU A 543 43.95 -12.91 -23.54
CA LEU A 543 42.68 -13.37 -22.95
C LEU A 543 41.58 -13.54 -24.02
N ARG A 544 41.47 -12.60 -24.98
CA ARG A 544 40.57 -12.74 -26.14
C ARG A 544 40.92 -13.99 -26.96
N ALA A 545 42.18 -14.12 -27.39
CA ALA A 545 42.63 -15.25 -28.19
C ALA A 545 42.47 -16.62 -27.47
N LEU A 546 42.59 -16.64 -26.13
CA LEU A 546 42.30 -17.81 -25.32
C LEU A 546 40.82 -18.18 -25.37
N GLY A 547 39.91 -17.24 -25.08
CA GLY A 547 38.47 -17.49 -25.09
C GLY A 547 37.94 -17.90 -26.47
N GLU A 548 38.48 -17.32 -27.54
CA GLU A 548 38.17 -17.70 -28.93
C GLU A 548 38.56 -19.15 -29.25
N ARG A 549 39.59 -19.69 -28.59
CA ARG A 549 40.02 -21.10 -28.70
C ARG A 549 39.25 -22.04 -27.77
N VAL A 550 38.84 -21.57 -26.58
CA VAL A 550 38.03 -22.36 -25.63
C VAL A 550 36.58 -22.52 -26.13
N GLN A 551 35.99 -21.50 -26.74
CA GLN A 551 34.59 -21.52 -27.17
C GLN A 551 34.20 -22.67 -28.15
N PRO A 552 35.01 -23.02 -29.19
CA PRO A 552 34.72 -24.22 -29.99
C PRO A 552 34.90 -25.50 -29.19
N LEU A 553 35.98 -25.64 -28.41
CA LEU A 553 36.25 -26.85 -27.61
C LEU A 553 35.12 -27.16 -26.62
N LEU A 554 34.51 -26.14 -25.98
CA LEU A 554 33.32 -26.34 -25.12
C LEU A 554 32.14 -26.96 -25.88
N LYS A 555 31.86 -26.48 -27.10
CA LYS A 555 30.79 -27.02 -27.96
C LYS A 555 31.09 -28.46 -28.36
N GLU A 556 32.32 -28.76 -28.74
CA GLU A 556 32.76 -30.10 -29.14
C GLU A 556 32.78 -31.10 -27.99
N VAL A 557 33.23 -30.69 -26.79
CA VAL A 557 33.15 -31.52 -25.57
C VAL A 557 31.68 -31.85 -25.26
N ARG A 558 30.79 -30.85 -25.32
CA ARG A 558 29.35 -31.02 -25.04
C ARG A 558 28.63 -31.92 -26.06
N GLN A 559 29.16 -32.05 -27.28
CA GLN A 559 28.60 -32.84 -28.38
C GLN A 559 29.33 -34.19 -28.60
N SER A 560 30.32 -34.52 -27.77
CA SER A 560 31.11 -35.75 -27.91
C SER A 560 30.33 -36.98 -27.45
N GLU A 561 30.19 -37.99 -28.31
CA GLU A 561 29.60 -39.29 -27.95
C GLU A 561 30.66 -40.39 -27.67
N GLY A 562 31.97 -40.07 -27.79
CA GLY A 562 33.03 -41.09 -27.62
C GLY A 562 34.50 -40.63 -27.58
N GLU A 563 34.82 -39.34 -27.75
CA GLU A 563 36.23 -38.89 -27.93
C GLU A 563 36.89 -38.30 -26.65
N LEU A 564 36.56 -38.75 -25.44
CA LEU A 564 36.92 -38.01 -24.21
C LEU A 564 38.43 -37.76 -24.05
N GLN A 565 39.27 -38.77 -24.26
CA GLN A 565 40.74 -38.65 -24.15
C GLN A 565 41.28 -37.54 -25.07
N LYS A 566 41.00 -37.65 -26.37
CA LYS A 566 41.38 -36.68 -27.42
C LYS A 566 40.89 -35.26 -27.13
N ARG A 567 39.66 -35.10 -26.62
CA ARG A 567 39.09 -33.78 -26.27
C ARG A 567 39.70 -33.21 -24.99
N GLY A 568 40.03 -34.06 -24.02
CA GLY A 568 40.75 -33.66 -22.81
C GLY A 568 42.20 -33.26 -23.11
N GLU A 569 42.90 -33.99 -23.96
CA GLU A 569 44.26 -33.64 -24.44
C GLU A 569 44.25 -32.28 -25.18
N ALA A 570 43.31 -32.07 -26.10
CA ALA A 570 43.12 -30.77 -26.76
C ALA A 570 42.80 -29.64 -25.76
N SER A 571 42.02 -29.93 -24.71
CA SER A 571 41.75 -28.98 -23.63
C SER A 571 42.99 -28.68 -22.79
N LEU A 572 43.87 -29.66 -22.53
CA LEU A 572 45.12 -29.48 -21.79
C LEU A 572 46.14 -28.63 -22.55
N ILE A 573 46.15 -28.66 -23.88
CA ILE A 573 46.97 -27.74 -24.70
C ILE A 573 46.51 -26.30 -24.48
N VAL A 574 45.20 -26.04 -24.55
CA VAL A 574 44.66 -24.68 -24.34
C VAL A 574 44.82 -24.22 -22.88
N VAL A 575 44.77 -25.14 -21.91
CA VAL A 575 45.12 -24.85 -20.52
C VAL A 575 46.60 -24.50 -20.36
N ALA A 576 47.52 -25.17 -21.04
CA ALA A 576 48.95 -24.87 -20.95
C ALA A 576 49.23 -23.40 -21.35
N ASP A 577 48.69 -22.97 -22.49
CA ASP A 577 48.80 -21.57 -22.95
C ASP A 577 48.12 -20.58 -21.97
N ALA A 578 47.08 -21.00 -21.25
CA ALA A 578 46.42 -20.19 -20.22
C ALA A 578 47.20 -20.11 -18.89
N VAL A 579 48.13 -21.04 -18.62
CA VAL A 579 48.97 -21.00 -17.41
C VAL A 579 50.06 -19.93 -17.52
N GLU A 580 50.45 -19.55 -18.74
CA GLU A 580 51.42 -18.48 -19.00
C GLU A 580 50.82 -17.06 -18.88
N LEU A 581 49.50 -16.93 -18.72
CA LEU A 581 48.82 -15.64 -18.53
C LEU A 581 48.62 -15.35 -17.03
N PRO A 582 49.34 -14.38 -16.42
CA PRO A 582 49.38 -14.23 -14.96
C PRO A 582 48.00 -14.10 -14.30
N MET A 583 47.09 -13.36 -14.94
CA MET A 583 45.73 -13.08 -14.47
C MET A 583 44.86 -14.33 -14.32
N VAL A 584 45.06 -15.36 -15.14
CA VAL A 584 44.21 -16.57 -15.15
C VAL A 584 44.96 -17.84 -14.82
N ALA A 585 46.29 -17.79 -14.67
CA ALA A 585 47.16 -18.94 -14.42
C ALA A 585 46.72 -19.83 -13.24
N THR A 586 46.22 -19.23 -12.15
CA THR A 586 45.71 -19.98 -10.98
C THR A 586 44.40 -20.72 -11.26
N VAL A 587 43.55 -20.18 -12.13
CA VAL A 587 42.32 -20.85 -12.60
C VAL A 587 42.65 -21.91 -13.64
N ALA A 588 43.56 -21.61 -14.58
CA ALA A 588 44.05 -22.53 -15.59
C ALA A 588 44.70 -23.79 -14.97
N ARG A 589 45.55 -23.64 -13.94
CA ARG A 589 46.11 -24.79 -13.19
C ARG A 589 45.01 -25.67 -12.60
N LYS A 590 44.03 -25.08 -11.89
CA LYS A 590 42.88 -25.82 -11.32
C LYS A 590 42.08 -26.55 -12.39
N ALA A 591 41.79 -25.91 -13.52
CA ALA A 591 41.12 -26.52 -14.66
C ALA A 591 41.93 -27.70 -15.23
N GLY A 592 43.23 -27.50 -15.47
CA GLY A 592 44.14 -28.54 -15.98
C GLY A 592 44.26 -29.75 -15.07
N ASP A 593 44.30 -29.54 -13.76
CA ASP A 593 44.39 -30.64 -12.79
C ASP A 593 43.07 -31.39 -12.65
N ALA A 594 41.92 -30.70 -12.74
CA ALA A 594 40.61 -31.34 -12.84
C ALA A 594 40.49 -32.17 -14.13
N ILE A 595 40.94 -31.64 -15.28
CA ILE A 595 40.96 -32.36 -16.56
C ILE A 595 41.89 -33.58 -16.49
N ARG A 596 43.10 -33.43 -15.94
CA ARG A 596 44.03 -34.56 -15.69
C ARG A 596 43.41 -35.63 -14.79
N GLN A 597 42.64 -35.26 -13.77
CA GLN A 597 41.91 -36.23 -12.93
C GLN A 597 40.78 -36.95 -13.69
N VAL A 598 40.05 -36.25 -14.58
CA VAL A 598 39.01 -36.85 -15.43
C VAL A 598 39.62 -37.85 -16.43
N LEU A 599 40.76 -37.52 -17.04
CA LEU A 599 41.47 -38.41 -17.97
C LEU A 599 42.15 -39.58 -17.24
N LYS A 600 42.76 -39.36 -16.07
CA LYS A 600 43.35 -40.46 -15.29
C LYS A 600 42.29 -41.49 -14.87
N LYS A 601 41.09 -41.03 -14.52
CA LYS A 601 39.92 -41.89 -14.25
C LYS A 601 39.28 -42.50 -15.51
N ASP A 602 39.80 -42.24 -16.71
CA ASP A 602 39.47 -42.99 -17.92
C ASP A 602 40.43 -44.18 -18.09
N ALA A 603 41.73 -43.92 -17.93
CA ALA A 603 42.80 -44.91 -18.11
C ALA A 603 42.90 -45.94 -16.98
N GLU A 604 42.62 -45.57 -15.72
CA GLU A 604 42.74 -46.44 -14.55
C GLU A 604 41.37 -46.66 -13.88
N TYR A 605 40.62 -47.67 -14.35
CA TYR A 605 39.53 -48.27 -13.57
C TYR A 605 40.00 -49.58 -12.91
N PRO A 606 40.00 -49.67 -11.57
CA PRO A 606 40.38 -50.91 -10.89
C PRO A 606 39.34 -52.02 -11.15
N PRO A 607 39.76 -53.28 -11.31
CA PRO A 607 38.87 -54.38 -11.66
C PRO A 607 37.87 -54.68 -10.52
N GLY A 608 36.67 -54.11 -10.64
CA GLY A 608 35.58 -54.26 -9.66
C GLY A 608 34.69 -53.02 -9.55
N GLU A 609 35.19 -51.83 -9.89
CA GLU A 609 34.37 -50.60 -9.88
C GLU A 609 33.71 -50.32 -11.24
N VAL A 610 32.44 -49.86 -11.20
CA VAL A 610 31.70 -49.45 -12.40
C VAL A 610 32.02 -47.99 -12.71
N ALA A 611 32.59 -47.74 -13.88
CA ALA A 611 32.88 -46.38 -14.34
C ALA A 611 31.61 -45.50 -14.39
N PRO A 612 31.67 -44.24 -13.92
CA PRO A 612 30.53 -43.32 -14.01
C PRO A 612 30.19 -43.10 -15.50
N PRO A 613 28.89 -43.04 -15.86
CA PRO A 613 28.47 -42.95 -17.27
C PRO A 613 29.19 -41.85 -18.03
N LEU A 614 29.54 -42.12 -19.30
CA LEU A 614 30.33 -41.23 -20.16
C LEU A 614 29.81 -39.78 -20.13
N GLY A 615 28.49 -39.58 -20.12
CA GLY A 615 27.86 -38.25 -19.98
C GLY A 615 28.26 -37.49 -18.70
N LYS A 616 28.40 -38.14 -17.54
CA LYS A 616 28.89 -37.49 -16.30
C LYS A 616 30.35 -37.09 -16.41
N ARG A 617 31.17 -37.88 -17.11
CA ARG A 617 32.59 -37.57 -17.35
C ARG A 617 32.76 -36.44 -18.35
N ILE A 618 31.94 -36.39 -19.40
CA ILE A 618 31.82 -35.25 -20.33
C ILE A 618 31.39 -33.98 -19.58
N GLN A 619 30.39 -34.07 -18.70
CA GLN A 619 29.96 -32.94 -17.86
C GLN A 619 31.10 -32.43 -16.97
N SER A 620 31.88 -33.32 -16.36
CA SER A 620 33.04 -32.95 -15.55
C SER A 620 34.17 -32.30 -16.37
N LEU A 621 34.39 -32.75 -17.61
CA LEU A 621 35.35 -32.13 -18.54
C LEU A 621 34.86 -30.75 -18.98
N HIS A 622 33.58 -30.62 -19.35
CA HIS A 622 32.94 -29.35 -19.72
C HIS A 622 33.07 -28.32 -18.59
N ALA A 623 32.61 -28.66 -17.39
CA ALA A 623 32.65 -27.78 -16.22
C ALA A 623 34.09 -27.35 -15.85
N SER A 624 35.09 -28.19 -16.10
CA SER A 624 36.51 -27.83 -15.88
C SER A 624 37.03 -26.84 -16.92
N LEU A 625 36.63 -27.00 -18.19
CA LEU A 625 36.99 -26.09 -19.28
C LEU A 625 36.18 -24.78 -19.27
N GLU A 626 34.97 -24.82 -18.70
CA GLU A 626 34.03 -23.70 -18.56
C GLU A 626 34.56 -22.61 -17.61
N LEU A 627 35.50 -22.96 -16.71
CA LEU A 627 36.32 -22.03 -15.93
C LEU A 627 37.22 -21.12 -16.79
N LEU A 628 37.47 -21.47 -18.05
CA LEU A 628 38.19 -20.67 -19.05
C LEU A 628 37.26 -20.22 -20.20
N SER A 629 35.95 -20.30 -20.02
CA SER A 629 34.97 -19.79 -20.98
C SER A 629 35.11 -18.26 -21.16
N PRO A 630 34.67 -17.69 -22.30
CA PRO A 630 34.68 -16.24 -22.52
C PRO A 630 34.09 -15.40 -21.37
N GLU A 631 33.00 -15.87 -20.74
CA GLU A 631 32.38 -15.15 -19.62
C GLU A 631 33.19 -15.30 -18.33
N ALA A 632 33.76 -16.48 -18.04
CA ALA A 632 34.64 -16.66 -16.89
C ALA A 632 35.92 -15.82 -17.00
N LEU A 633 36.53 -15.76 -18.19
CA LEU A 633 37.69 -14.89 -18.46
C LEU A 633 37.33 -13.40 -18.32
N LYS A 634 36.11 -13.02 -18.68
CA LYS A 634 35.58 -11.65 -18.52
C LYS A 634 35.38 -11.30 -17.03
N SER A 635 34.68 -12.12 -16.25
CA SER A 635 34.52 -11.87 -14.80
C SER A 635 35.86 -11.87 -14.05
N LEU A 636 36.85 -12.67 -14.47
CA LEU A 636 38.21 -12.63 -13.92
C LEU A 636 38.95 -11.31 -14.25
N ALA A 637 38.85 -10.83 -15.50
CA ALA A 637 39.43 -9.53 -15.88
C ALA A 637 38.74 -8.36 -15.17
N VAL A 638 37.42 -8.44 -14.95
CA VAL A 638 36.68 -7.48 -14.13
C VAL A 638 37.12 -7.53 -12.67
N ALA A 639 37.28 -8.71 -12.07
CA ALA A 639 37.72 -8.86 -10.69
C ALA A 639 39.12 -8.25 -10.46
N ALA A 640 40.09 -8.55 -11.34
CA ALA A 640 41.43 -7.96 -11.28
C ALA A 640 41.42 -6.42 -11.39
N TRP A 641 40.47 -5.84 -12.14
CA TRP A 641 40.28 -4.39 -12.22
C TRP A 641 39.68 -3.77 -10.93
N ARG A 642 38.94 -4.56 -10.13
CA ARG A 642 38.48 -4.14 -8.78
C ARG A 642 39.60 -4.24 -7.75
N GLU A 643 40.32 -5.35 -7.74
CA GLU A 643 41.45 -5.58 -6.82
C GLU A 643 42.56 -4.54 -7.02
N GLY A 644 42.79 -4.06 -8.25
CA GLY A 644 43.69 -2.94 -8.56
C GLY A 644 43.13 -1.54 -8.28
N GLY A 645 41.95 -1.41 -7.66
CA GLY A 645 41.36 -0.11 -7.28
C GLY A 645 40.86 0.78 -8.44
N MET A 646 40.84 0.27 -9.68
CA MET A 646 40.57 1.08 -10.88
C MET A 646 39.07 1.24 -11.23
N VAL A 647 38.17 0.79 -10.36
CA VAL A 647 36.71 0.84 -10.59
C VAL A 647 36.21 2.28 -10.58
N GLY A 648 35.79 2.78 -11.75
CA GLY A 648 35.27 4.13 -11.91
C GLY A 648 36.31 5.21 -12.20
N ALA A 649 37.61 4.88 -12.12
CA ALA A 649 38.70 5.79 -12.43
C ALA A 649 38.56 6.41 -13.82
N ARG A 650 38.71 7.74 -13.93
CA ARG A 650 38.60 8.47 -15.19
C ARG A 650 39.63 9.57 -15.30
N ARG A 651 40.05 9.82 -16.52
CA ARG A 651 40.87 10.94 -16.95
C ARG A 651 40.07 11.68 -18.00
N PHE A 652 39.84 12.97 -17.80
CA PHE A 652 39.20 13.80 -18.82
C PHE A 652 40.17 14.07 -19.98
N ALA A 653 39.64 14.42 -21.15
CA ALA A 653 40.48 14.95 -22.22
C ALA A 653 40.89 16.41 -21.92
N SER A 654 42.00 16.84 -22.52
CA SER A 654 42.33 18.27 -22.62
C SER A 654 41.17 19.06 -23.23
N GLY A 655 40.89 20.24 -22.66
CA GLY A 655 39.77 21.09 -23.04
C GLY A 655 38.40 20.59 -22.58
N GLN A 656 38.30 19.54 -21.74
CA GLN A 656 37.08 19.28 -20.98
C GLN A 656 36.88 20.42 -19.98
N ARG A 657 35.71 21.06 -20.02
CA ARG A 657 35.32 22.06 -19.03
C ARG A 657 34.83 21.37 -17.75
N LEU A 658 35.37 21.79 -16.62
CA LEU A 658 35.02 21.33 -15.28
C LEU A 658 34.55 22.50 -14.41
N VAL A 659 33.69 22.20 -13.44
CA VAL A 659 33.46 23.01 -12.23
C VAL A 659 34.32 22.40 -11.11
N VAL A 660 35.17 23.19 -10.46
CA VAL A 660 36.17 22.71 -9.49
C VAL A 660 36.07 23.53 -8.21
N ARG A 661 36.07 22.89 -7.05
CA ARG A 661 36.13 23.55 -5.73
C ARG A 661 37.59 23.78 -5.37
N ALA A 662 38.02 25.04 -5.35
CA ALA A 662 39.38 25.43 -4.98
C ALA A 662 39.63 25.28 -3.46
N ALA A 663 40.89 25.40 -3.03
CA ALA A 663 41.26 25.28 -1.62
C ALA A 663 40.60 26.31 -0.68
N ASP A 664 40.17 27.47 -1.21
CA ASP A 664 39.40 28.48 -0.47
C ASP A 664 37.88 28.20 -0.40
N GLY A 665 37.43 27.07 -0.94
CA GLY A 665 36.04 26.63 -0.95
C GLY A 665 35.19 27.21 -2.08
N ALA A 666 35.72 28.14 -2.89
CA ALA A 666 34.98 28.69 -4.03
C ALA A 666 34.93 27.70 -5.20
N TRP A 667 33.76 27.59 -5.82
CA TRP A 667 33.61 26.90 -7.10
C TRP A 667 34.11 27.78 -8.25
N ARG A 668 34.85 27.18 -9.19
CA ARG A 668 35.47 27.86 -10.36
C ARG A 668 35.31 27.01 -11.61
N GLU A 669 35.18 27.65 -12.77
CA GLU A 669 35.27 26.94 -14.04
C GLU A 669 36.72 26.82 -14.49
N SER A 670 37.12 25.65 -14.98
CA SER A 670 38.49 25.39 -15.44
C SER A 670 38.51 24.40 -16.61
N ALA A 671 39.57 24.40 -17.42
CA ALA A 671 39.88 23.22 -18.23
C ALA A 671 40.53 22.13 -17.35
N ALA A 672 40.36 20.85 -17.68
CA ALA A 672 40.87 19.74 -16.85
C ALA A 672 42.40 19.77 -16.64
N GLU A 673 43.15 20.26 -17.63
CA GLU A 673 44.60 20.47 -17.57
C GLU A 673 45.02 21.68 -16.70
N GLU A 674 44.17 22.71 -16.62
CA GLU A 674 44.40 23.92 -15.80
C GLU A 674 43.97 23.69 -14.34
N ALA A 675 42.97 22.85 -14.13
CA ALA A 675 42.40 22.55 -12.82
C ALA A 675 43.44 21.98 -11.84
N CYS A 676 44.37 21.18 -12.35
CA CYS A 676 45.51 20.63 -11.61
C CYS A 676 46.55 21.67 -11.17
N ALA A 677 46.40 22.96 -11.53
CA ALA A 677 47.36 24.03 -11.22
C ALA A 677 46.74 25.21 -10.43
N LEU A 678 45.47 25.14 -10.06
CA LEU A 678 44.70 26.28 -9.51
C LEU A 678 45.23 26.87 -8.19
N ASP A 679 45.97 26.09 -7.40
CA ASP A 679 46.44 26.47 -6.05
C ASP A 679 47.98 26.50 -5.93
N GLY A 680 48.69 26.83 -7.03
CA GLY A 680 50.15 27.10 -7.01
C GLY A 680 51.07 25.87 -6.85
N GLY A 681 50.48 24.68 -6.79
CA GLY A 681 51.13 23.38 -6.89
C GLY A 681 50.23 22.39 -7.63
N PRO A 682 50.61 21.10 -7.73
CA PRO A 682 49.78 20.08 -8.36
C PRO A 682 48.54 19.79 -7.50
N ALA A 683 47.45 20.51 -7.75
CA ALA A 683 46.17 20.30 -7.10
C ALA A 683 45.60 18.93 -7.53
N SER A 684 45.59 17.96 -6.61
CA SER A 684 45.04 16.64 -6.89
C SER A 684 43.51 16.73 -6.97
N LEU A 685 42.98 16.78 -8.19
CA LEU A 685 41.58 16.45 -8.46
C LEU A 685 41.24 15.10 -7.81
N HIS A 686 40.13 15.01 -7.11
CA HIS A 686 39.64 13.79 -6.47
C HIS A 686 38.10 13.77 -6.53
N PRO A 687 37.41 12.63 -6.27
CA PRO A 687 36.00 12.48 -6.67
C PRO A 687 35.03 13.54 -6.11
N TRP A 688 35.39 14.12 -4.96
CA TRP A 688 34.59 15.05 -4.18
C TRP A 688 34.85 16.54 -4.46
N ASN A 689 35.79 16.91 -5.35
CA ASN A 689 36.18 18.32 -5.57
C ASN A 689 35.92 18.88 -6.99
N HIS A 690 35.35 18.10 -7.92
CA HIS A 690 35.08 18.58 -9.28
C HIS A 690 33.94 17.86 -10.01
N ALA A 691 33.34 18.55 -10.97
CA ALA A 691 32.24 18.11 -11.83
C ALA A 691 32.55 18.44 -13.31
N PRO A 692 31.95 17.76 -14.29
CA PRO A 692 31.79 18.32 -15.63
C PRO A 692 30.96 19.61 -15.62
N LEU A 693 31.25 20.55 -16.54
CA LEU A 693 30.50 21.80 -16.67
C LEU A 693 29.17 21.59 -17.42
N GLU A 694 28.11 21.21 -16.70
CA GLU A 694 26.74 21.15 -17.24
C GLU A 694 26.00 22.50 -17.15
N VAL A 695 26.26 23.28 -16.11
CA VAL A 695 25.75 24.64 -15.91
C VAL A 695 26.89 25.58 -15.49
N SER A 696 26.85 26.85 -15.89
CA SER A 696 27.90 27.81 -15.48
C SER A 696 27.97 27.97 -13.97
N VAL A 697 29.14 28.30 -13.41
CA VAL A 697 29.29 28.48 -11.94
C VAL A 697 28.32 29.53 -11.37
N ASN A 698 28.05 30.59 -12.13
CA ASN A 698 27.06 31.61 -11.75
C ASN A 698 25.63 31.05 -11.70
N ALA A 699 25.26 30.17 -12.64
CA ALA A 699 23.96 29.51 -12.65
C ALA A 699 23.85 28.46 -11.53
N PHE A 700 24.92 27.70 -11.29
CA PHE A 700 25.02 26.73 -10.20
C PHE A 700 24.82 27.40 -8.83
N GLU A 701 25.58 28.46 -8.51
CA GLU A 701 25.44 29.15 -7.22
C GLU A 701 24.08 29.84 -7.08
N ALA A 702 23.51 30.41 -8.16
CA ALA A 702 22.17 30.98 -8.13
C ALA A 702 21.09 29.92 -7.82
N LEU A 703 21.17 28.73 -8.43
CA LEU A 703 20.25 27.62 -8.19
C LEU A 703 20.47 26.98 -6.80
N ARG A 704 21.71 26.83 -6.35
CA ARG A 704 22.09 26.34 -5.02
C ARG A 704 21.59 27.26 -3.91
N ALA A 705 21.74 28.58 -4.08
CA ALA A 705 21.20 29.59 -3.17
C ALA A 705 19.67 29.59 -3.16
N TRP A 706 19.03 29.50 -4.33
CA TRP A 706 17.57 29.36 -4.43
C TRP A 706 17.05 28.10 -3.73
N HIS A 707 17.68 26.93 -3.98
CA HIS A 707 17.31 25.66 -3.36
C HIS A 707 17.50 25.68 -1.83
N THR A 708 18.57 26.32 -1.35
CA THR A 708 18.78 26.60 0.07
C THR A 708 17.63 27.42 0.68
N ILE A 709 17.16 28.45 -0.02
CA ILE A 709 16.01 29.27 0.43
C ILE A 709 14.72 28.44 0.39
N ALA A 710 14.49 27.67 -0.67
CA ALA A 710 13.31 26.80 -0.83
C ALA A 710 13.23 25.75 0.30
N LEU A 711 14.33 25.05 0.58
CA LEU A 711 14.42 24.10 1.69
C LEU A 711 14.21 24.78 3.05
N ARG A 712 14.81 25.96 3.29
CA ARG A 712 14.59 26.69 4.56
C ARG A 712 13.13 27.15 4.69
N ALA A 713 12.47 27.57 3.61
CA ALA A 713 11.05 27.93 3.62
C ALA A 713 10.12 26.72 3.91
N GLN A 714 10.47 25.54 3.37
CA GLN A 714 9.71 24.30 3.51
C GLN A 714 9.95 23.58 4.86
N HIS A 715 11.17 23.63 5.41
CA HIS A 715 11.57 22.83 6.58
C HIS A 715 11.84 23.63 7.87
N SER A 716 11.85 24.97 7.84
CA SER A 716 11.95 25.79 9.07
C SER A 716 10.78 25.58 10.02
N HIS A 717 9.61 25.20 9.51
CA HIS A 717 8.39 25.03 10.28
C HIS A 717 7.67 23.74 9.97
N ILE A 718 7.11 23.09 10.99
CA ILE A 718 6.18 21.97 10.87
C ILE A 718 4.81 22.40 11.38
N ALA A 719 3.74 21.97 10.72
CA ALA A 719 2.39 22.13 11.24
C ALA A 719 2.20 21.21 12.46
N ASP A 720 1.86 21.79 13.62
CA ASP A 720 1.37 21.03 14.75
C ASP A 720 0.09 20.29 14.36
N ALA A 721 0.07 18.95 14.48
CA ALA A 721 -1.09 18.13 14.17
C ALA A 721 -2.32 18.46 15.04
N LEU A 722 -2.13 19.09 16.22
CA LEU A 722 -3.20 19.45 17.14
C LEU A 722 -3.75 20.87 16.89
N SER A 723 -2.91 21.90 16.96
CA SER A 723 -3.38 23.29 16.77
C SER A 723 -3.33 23.78 15.31
N GLY A 724 -2.63 23.07 14.42
CA GLY A 724 -2.33 23.54 13.06
C GLY A 724 -1.52 24.84 13.02
N ARG A 725 -0.79 25.17 14.09
CA ARG A 725 0.17 26.28 14.12
C ARG A 725 1.47 25.82 13.48
N ARG A 726 2.14 26.71 12.75
CA ARG A 726 3.52 26.49 12.29
C ARG A 726 4.46 26.58 13.50
N LEU A 727 4.99 25.45 13.93
CA LEU A 727 6.02 25.36 14.97
C LEU A 727 7.40 25.50 14.32
N ASP A 728 8.26 26.38 14.85
CA ASP A 728 9.68 26.41 14.48
C ASP A 728 10.34 25.06 14.85
N VAL A 729 11.00 24.47 13.85
CA VAL A 729 11.51 23.09 13.92
C VAL A 729 12.71 22.94 14.86
N LEU A 730 13.44 24.02 15.15
CA LEU A 730 14.60 24.02 16.05
C LEU A 730 14.31 24.62 17.44
N GLN A 731 13.25 25.42 17.58
CA GLN A 731 12.87 26.12 18.83
C GLN A 731 11.64 25.53 19.53
N GLN A 732 10.68 24.97 18.77
CA GLN A 732 9.36 24.58 19.28
C GLN A 732 9.03 23.09 19.09
N CYS A 733 9.63 22.41 18.11
CA CYS A 733 9.56 20.96 18.01
C CYS A 733 10.46 20.27 19.05
N VAL A 734 9.97 19.17 19.63
CA VAL A 734 10.76 18.32 20.55
C VAL A 734 11.98 17.75 19.82
N ALA A 735 13.12 17.67 20.52
CA ALA A 735 14.31 17.00 20.00
C ALA A 735 14.06 15.48 19.92
N ILE A 736 14.30 14.90 18.73
CA ILE A 736 14.17 13.46 18.52
C ILE A 736 15.52 12.79 18.83
N GLU A 737 15.52 11.85 19.77
CA GLU A 737 16.68 11.02 20.11
C GLU A 737 17.08 10.12 18.95
N VAL A 738 18.38 9.97 18.72
CA VAL A 738 18.97 9.13 17.67
C VAL A 738 20.01 8.21 18.31
N ALA A 739 19.83 6.89 18.21
CA ALA A 739 20.79 5.94 18.74
C ALA A 739 21.87 5.58 17.71
N GLY A 740 23.12 5.95 17.96
CA GLY A 740 24.26 5.61 17.12
C GLY A 740 24.56 4.11 17.04
N GLY A 741 24.56 3.55 15.83
CA GLY A 741 24.86 2.13 15.59
C GLY A 741 26.36 1.81 15.62
N GLY A 742 26.91 1.62 16.82
CA GLY A 742 28.30 1.20 17.03
C GLY A 742 29.24 2.33 17.49
N ALA A 743 30.51 1.98 17.77
CA ALA A 743 31.45 2.86 18.47
C ALA A 743 31.73 4.19 17.74
N GLU A 744 31.79 4.17 16.40
CA GLU A 744 32.05 5.36 15.58
C GLU A 744 30.87 6.36 15.57
N LEU A 745 29.65 5.87 15.79
CA LEU A 745 28.43 6.68 15.83
C LEU A 745 27.96 6.98 17.27
N ALA A 746 28.68 6.55 18.30
CA ALA A 746 28.29 6.70 19.71
C ALA A 746 28.22 8.19 20.18
N SER A 747 28.70 9.13 19.38
CA SER A 747 28.55 10.58 19.58
C SER A 747 27.25 11.16 18.99
N VAL A 748 26.52 10.38 18.17
CA VAL A 748 25.23 10.75 17.60
C VAL A 748 24.13 10.36 18.58
N VAL A 749 23.43 11.38 19.10
CA VAL A 749 22.36 11.29 20.11
C VAL A 749 21.09 12.04 19.70
N ASP A 750 21.17 12.95 18.73
CA ASP A 750 20.09 13.87 18.33
C ASP A 750 20.29 14.42 16.90
N ALA A 751 19.39 15.30 16.45
CA ALA A 751 19.51 15.99 15.16
C ALA A 751 20.80 16.82 15.00
N ARG A 752 21.30 17.46 16.07
CA ARG A 752 22.47 18.36 16.01
C ARG A 752 23.77 17.58 15.88
N SER A 753 23.93 16.51 16.66
CA SER A 753 25.06 15.59 16.59
C SER A 753 25.05 14.79 15.28
N LEU A 754 23.89 14.39 14.75
CA LEU A 754 23.76 13.80 13.42
C LEU A 754 24.20 14.78 12.31
N ALA A 755 23.71 16.03 12.33
CA ALA A 755 24.13 17.05 11.36
C ALA A 755 25.61 17.47 11.52
N ALA A 756 26.19 17.35 12.71
CA ALA A 756 27.63 17.52 12.93
C ALA A 756 28.44 16.35 12.33
N CYS A 757 28.04 15.10 12.60
CA CYS A 757 28.66 13.89 12.05
C CYS A 757 28.68 13.91 10.51
N LEU A 758 27.55 14.22 9.87
CA LEU A 758 27.45 14.34 8.41
C LEU A 758 28.38 15.42 7.83
N ARG A 759 28.55 16.56 8.53
CA ARG A 759 29.50 17.61 8.13
C ARG A 759 30.95 17.18 8.30
N THR A 760 31.30 16.46 9.37
CA THR A 760 32.65 15.88 9.53
C THR A 760 32.98 14.90 8.40
N LEU A 761 32.07 13.97 8.09
CA LEU A 761 32.23 13.00 6.98
C LEU A 761 32.40 13.70 5.62
N HIS A 762 31.73 14.83 5.39
CA HIS A 762 31.91 15.63 4.18
C HIS A 762 33.28 16.32 4.14
N GLN A 763 33.74 16.91 5.25
CA GLN A 763 35.04 17.58 5.32
C GLN A 763 36.23 16.59 5.22
N GLU A 764 36.13 15.39 5.80
CA GLU A 764 37.14 14.33 5.61
C GLU A 764 37.31 13.96 4.12
N ARG A 765 36.21 13.94 3.36
CA ARG A 765 36.22 13.63 1.91
C ARG A 765 36.76 14.78 1.08
N LEU A 766 36.42 16.03 1.44
CA LEU A 766 37.02 17.24 0.84
C LEU A 766 38.53 17.35 1.09
N ALA A 767 39.03 16.77 2.19
CA ALA A 767 40.46 16.66 2.49
C ALA A 767 41.18 15.49 1.80
N GLY A 768 40.51 14.78 0.87
CA GLY A 768 41.09 13.64 0.15
C GLY A 768 41.12 12.32 0.96
N GLY A 769 40.27 12.19 1.99
CA GLY A 769 40.15 10.96 2.79
C GLY A 769 39.71 9.73 1.99
N GLU A 770 39.87 8.55 2.63
CA GLU A 770 39.62 7.24 2.02
C GLU A 770 38.24 7.12 1.36
N ALA A 771 38.23 6.93 0.04
CA ALA A 771 37.02 6.70 -0.77
C ALA A 771 36.30 5.37 -0.45
N THR A 772 36.92 4.52 0.38
CA THR A 772 36.39 3.25 0.91
C THR A 772 35.46 3.44 2.10
N ARG A 773 35.44 4.61 2.77
CA ARG A 773 34.53 4.87 3.90
C ARG A 773 33.07 4.97 3.43
N PRO A 774 32.09 4.37 4.13
CA PRO A 774 30.68 4.38 3.71
C PRO A 774 30.14 5.80 3.43
N PRO A 775 29.49 6.04 2.26
CA PRO A 775 29.15 7.39 1.84
C PRO A 775 28.00 8.03 2.63
N ALA A 776 27.10 7.24 3.24
CA ALA A 776 25.98 7.75 4.04
C ALA A 776 25.62 6.84 5.24
N THR A 777 24.75 7.36 6.11
CA THR A 777 24.24 6.70 7.32
C THR A 777 22.82 6.18 7.12
N LEU A 778 22.55 4.90 7.43
CA LEU A 778 21.19 4.35 7.43
C LEU A 778 20.49 4.68 8.76
N LEU A 779 19.41 5.45 8.71
CA LEU A 779 18.52 5.70 9.85
C LEU A 779 17.30 4.78 9.81
N THR A 780 17.07 4.01 10.87
CA THR A 780 15.87 3.16 11.03
C THR A 780 15.01 3.69 12.18
N ALA A 781 13.68 3.69 11.99
CA ALA A 781 12.72 4.07 13.03
C ALA A 781 11.30 3.55 12.71
N GLY A 782 10.53 3.22 13.74
CA GLY A 782 9.17 2.67 13.60
C GLY A 782 8.12 3.65 13.06
N PRO A 783 6.86 3.20 12.90
CA PRO A 783 5.73 4.07 12.61
C PRO A 783 5.59 5.20 13.66
N ALA A 784 5.16 6.38 13.23
CA ALA A 784 4.97 7.59 14.05
C ALA A 784 6.18 8.11 14.87
N SER A 785 7.36 7.49 14.83
CA SER A 785 8.56 7.86 15.62
C SER A 785 9.27 9.16 15.20
N GLY A 786 8.54 10.26 14.93
CA GLY A 786 9.12 11.59 14.73
C GLY A 786 9.97 11.81 13.46
N LYS A 787 10.05 10.83 12.54
CA LYS A 787 10.94 10.87 11.36
C LYS A 787 10.91 12.19 10.57
N THR A 788 9.72 12.72 10.28
CA THR A 788 9.56 13.99 9.53
C THR A 788 10.12 15.20 10.29
N THR A 789 9.99 15.20 11.61
CA THR A 789 10.53 16.22 12.51
C THR A 789 12.05 16.16 12.53
N LEU A 790 12.62 14.99 12.78
CA LEU A 790 14.07 14.78 12.78
C LEU A 790 14.71 15.15 11.42
N LEU A 791 14.11 14.73 10.31
CA LEU A 791 14.63 15.07 8.97
C LEU A 791 14.57 16.57 8.70
N SER A 792 13.51 17.26 9.13
CA SER A 792 13.42 18.73 8.97
C SER A 792 14.42 19.44 9.88
N GLN A 793 14.65 18.95 11.11
CA GLN A 793 15.71 19.45 12.00
C GLN A 793 17.09 19.31 11.34
N VAL A 794 17.43 18.13 10.83
CA VAL A 794 18.71 17.86 10.15
C VAL A 794 18.87 18.71 8.88
N VAL A 795 17.81 18.91 8.10
CA VAL A 795 17.82 19.82 6.93
C VAL A 795 18.18 21.24 7.36
N VAL A 796 17.43 21.85 8.29
CA VAL A 796 17.67 23.25 8.70
C VAL A 796 19.07 23.41 9.31
N LEU A 797 19.51 22.47 10.16
CA LEU A 797 20.85 22.48 10.77
C LEU A 797 22.01 22.27 9.76
N SER A 798 21.72 21.75 8.57
CA SER A 798 22.70 21.62 7.48
C SER A 798 22.84 22.92 6.68
N LEU A 799 21.71 23.62 6.43
CA LEU A 799 21.65 24.90 5.69
C LEU A 799 22.35 26.07 6.39
N ASP A 800 22.81 25.88 7.63
CA ASP A 800 23.66 26.82 8.36
C ASP A 800 25.16 26.64 8.06
N GLY A 801 25.51 25.84 7.03
CA GLY A 801 26.87 25.66 6.51
C GLY A 801 26.88 25.42 4.99
N GLU A 802 28.02 24.96 4.44
CA GLU A 802 28.17 24.76 2.99
C GLU A 802 27.31 23.63 2.39
N LEU A 803 26.86 22.69 3.23
CA LEU A 803 26.19 21.45 2.83
C LEU A 803 24.70 21.68 2.58
N VAL A 804 24.32 21.64 1.30
CA VAL A 804 22.92 21.79 0.86
C VAL A 804 22.33 20.38 0.66
N PRO A 805 21.37 19.94 1.49
CA PRO A 805 20.83 18.58 1.43
C PRO A 805 19.84 18.39 0.27
N ILE A 806 19.68 17.14 -0.18
CA ILE A 806 18.68 16.74 -1.17
C ILE A 806 17.76 15.70 -0.51
N LEU A 807 16.51 16.09 -0.26
CA LEU A 807 15.54 15.26 0.47
C LEU A 807 14.74 14.37 -0.48
N ILE A 808 15.08 13.07 -0.52
CA ILE A 808 14.34 12.06 -1.29
C ILE A 808 13.39 11.31 -0.37
N LYS A 809 12.08 11.42 -0.61
CA LYS A 809 11.06 10.66 0.14
C LYS A 809 10.96 9.25 -0.43
N MET A 810 11.32 8.24 0.37
CA MET A 810 11.43 6.85 -0.10
C MET A 810 10.14 6.29 -0.72
N GLN A 811 8.97 6.71 -0.26
CA GLN A 811 7.68 6.34 -0.85
C GLN A 811 7.55 6.84 -2.30
N ILE A 812 7.99 8.08 -2.56
CA ILE A 812 7.99 8.67 -3.90
C ILE A 812 9.06 7.98 -4.76
N LEU A 813 10.25 7.73 -4.22
CA LEU A 813 11.31 6.99 -4.93
C LEU A 813 10.84 5.60 -5.38
N GLN A 814 10.18 4.85 -4.49
CA GLN A 814 9.57 3.55 -4.82
C GLN A 814 8.48 3.66 -5.89
N GLN A 815 7.59 4.66 -5.78
CA GLN A 815 6.55 4.92 -6.78
C GLN A 815 7.16 5.24 -8.16
N ARG A 816 8.17 6.11 -8.22
CA ARG A 816 8.89 6.48 -9.45
C ARG A 816 9.63 5.29 -10.07
N LEU A 817 10.27 4.46 -9.25
CA LEU A 817 10.97 3.24 -9.70
C LEU A 817 10.01 2.22 -10.34
N ILE A 818 8.79 2.10 -9.81
CA ILE A 818 7.73 1.24 -10.37
C ILE A 818 7.11 1.88 -11.64
N SER A 819 6.89 3.20 -11.66
CA SER A 819 6.23 3.87 -12.79
C SER A 819 7.13 4.10 -14.01
N SER A 820 8.45 4.12 -13.81
CA SER A 820 9.41 4.60 -14.81
C SER A 820 10.74 3.81 -14.78
N PRO A 821 10.71 2.46 -14.79
CA PRO A 821 11.90 1.63 -14.58
C PRO A 821 13.00 1.90 -15.63
N ASP A 822 12.62 2.17 -16.88
CA ASP A 822 13.56 2.48 -17.97
C ASP A 822 14.41 3.72 -17.64
N ALA A 823 13.82 4.75 -17.02
CA ALA A 823 14.55 5.94 -16.60
C ALA A 823 15.57 5.64 -15.49
N PHE A 824 15.27 4.72 -14.57
CA PHE A 824 16.25 4.26 -13.56
C PHE A 824 17.31 3.32 -14.14
N ALA A 825 17.04 2.66 -15.26
CA ALA A 825 17.99 1.81 -15.98
C ALA A 825 18.98 2.62 -16.84
N THR A 826 18.54 3.70 -17.48
CA THR A 826 19.39 4.57 -18.31
C THR A 826 20.13 5.63 -17.52
N ALA A 827 19.52 6.20 -16.47
CA ALA A 827 20.09 7.27 -15.67
C ALA A 827 21.37 6.88 -14.90
N TRP A 828 22.01 7.92 -14.37
CA TRP A 828 23.29 7.88 -13.66
C TRP A 828 23.28 6.96 -12.44
N ASN A 829 22.34 7.24 -11.54
CA ASN A 829 22.04 6.52 -10.32
C ASN A 829 20.59 6.85 -9.92
N TRP A 830 20.09 6.26 -8.82
CA TRP A 830 18.70 6.48 -8.40
C TRP A 830 18.39 7.91 -7.91
N VAL A 831 19.41 8.72 -7.58
CA VAL A 831 19.24 10.13 -7.19
C VAL A 831 19.04 11.00 -8.43
N ASP A 832 19.89 10.87 -9.44
CA ASP A 832 19.76 11.54 -10.75
C ASP A 832 18.45 11.15 -11.45
N ALA A 833 18.13 9.86 -11.49
CA ALA A 833 16.84 9.38 -12.03
C ALA A 833 15.65 10.06 -11.34
N TYR A 834 15.70 10.16 -10.00
CA TYR A 834 14.68 10.84 -9.21
C TYR A 834 14.63 12.34 -9.51
N LEU A 835 15.77 13.04 -9.54
CA LEU A 835 15.85 14.48 -9.82
C LEU A 835 15.31 14.81 -11.22
N ARG A 836 15.67 14.05 -12.26
CA ARG A 836 15.12 14.20 -13.62
C ARG A 836 13.62 13.96 -13.68
N LEU A 837 13.10 12.95 -12.96
CA LEU A 837 11.66 12.66 -12.91
C LEU A 837 10.83 13.66 -12.07
N GLU A 838 11.46 14.34 -11.11
CA GLU A 838 10.81 15.30 -10.21
C GLU A 838 10.89 16.75 -10.70
N HIS A 839 11.98 17.14 -11.37
CA HIS A 839 12.21 18.51 -11.85
C HIS A 839 12.25 18.65 -13.39
N GLY A 840 12.35 17.53 -14.13
CA GLY A 840 12.47 17.48 -15.59
C GLY A 840 13.89 17.14 -16.07
N GLU A 841 13.99 16.38 -17.16
CA GLU A 841 15.27 15.89 -17.71
C GLU A 841 16.21 17.02 -18.14
N VAL A 842 15.68 18.13 -18.66
CA VAL A 842 16.46 19.29 -19.15
C VAL A 842 16.41 20.46 -18.14
N SER A 843 16.03 20.20 -16.89
CA SER A 843 15.84 21.25 -15.89
C SER A 843 17.19 21.80 -15.41
N PRO A 844 17.41 23.13 -15.37
CA PRO A 844 18.62 23.73 -14.82
C PRO A 844 18.89 23.27 -13.38
N LEU A 845 17.81 23.09 -12.60
CA LEU A 845 17.86 22.59 -11.23
C LEU A 845 18.31 21.12 -11.16
N SER A 846 17.87 20.25 -12.08
CA SER A 846 18.34 18.85 -12.13
C SER A 846 19.86 18.78 -12.27
N HIS A 847 20.43 19.53 -13.23
CA HIS A 847 21.88 19.58 -13.46
C HIS A 847 22.64 20.20 -12.28
N ALA A 848 22.15 21.32 -11.72
CA ALA A 848 22.78 21.97 -10.57
C ALA A 848 22.74 21.10 -9.30
N LEU A 849 21.66 20.35 -9.07
CA LEU A 849 21.57 19.38 -7.98
C LEU A 849 22.41 18.12 -8.26
N ALA A 850 22.52 17.66 -9.50
CA ALA A 850 23.45 16.58 -9.88
C ALA A 850 24.92 16.96 -9.60
N CYS A 851 25.31 18.23 -9.83
CA CYS A 851 26.62 18.75 -9.44
C CYS A 851 26.87 18.74 -7.91
N LEU A 852 25.82 18.77 -7.07
CA LEU A 852 25.94 18.61 -5.61
C LEU A 852 26.01 17.13 -5.17
N VAL A 853 25.69 16.17 -6.04
CA VAL A 853 25.53 14.73 -5.72
C VAL A 853 26.82 13.92 -5.93
N LEU A 854 27.96 14.58 -6.21
CA LEU A 854 29.22 13.93 -6.59
C LEU A 854 29.98 13.29 -5.41
N ASP A 855 29.49 12.14 -4.93
CA ASP A 855 29.92 10.84 -5.47
C ASP A 855 28.93 9.70 -5.10
N ARG A 856 29.23 8.46 -5.52
CA ARG A 856 28.39 7.25 -5.52
C ARG A 856 27.86 6.70 -4.17
N TYR A 857 26.80 5.90 -4.31
CA TYR A 857 26.62 4.55 -3.73
C TYR A 857 26.67 3.52 -4.90
N PHE A 858 26.91 2.20 -4.77
CA PHE A 858 27.02 1.26 -3.63
C PHE A 858 28.12 0.20 -3.93
N GLU A 859 28.61 -0.49 -2.89
CA GLU A 859 29.20 -1.85 -3.01
C GLU A 859 28.98 -2.74 -1.76
N SER A 860 28.67 -2.16 -0.59
CA SER A 860 28.12 -2.92 0.54
C SER A 860 26.69 -3.40 0.23
N ARG A 861 26.40 -4.69 0.50
CA ARG A 861 25.05 -5.22 0.36
C ARG A 861 24.08 -4.45 1.26
N LEU A 862 23.14 -3.72 0.66
CA LEU A 862 21.78 -3.67 1.24
C LEU A 862 21.16 -5.04 0.99
N GLU A 863 21.39 -5.96 1.93
CA GLU A 863 20.45 -7.07 2.12
C GLU A 863 19.13 -6.42 2.54
N LEU A 864 18.21 -6.28 1.57
CA LEU A 864 16.80 -6.14 1.88
C LEU A 864 16.49 -7.26 2.89
N PRO A 865 15.90 -6.95 4.06
CA PRO A 865 15.68 -7.96 5.08
C PRO A 865 14.88 -9.10 4.44
N PRO A 866 15.31 -10.37 4.62
CA PRO A 866 14.72 -11.50 3.92
C PRO A 866 13.20 -11.49 4.14
N SER A 867 12.44 -11.94 3.14
CA SER A 867 10.99 -11.79 3.08
C SER A 867 10.21 -12.41 4.27
N SER A 868 10.88 -13.20 5.11
CA SER A 868 10.41 -13.55 6.46
C SER A 868 10.08 -12.35 7.35
N VAL A 869 10.87 -11.27 7.31
CA VAL A 869 10.65 -10.05 8.14
C VAL A 869 9.38 -9.29 7.71
N LEU A 870 8.97 -9.41 6.43
CA LEU A 870 7.70 -8.89 5.95
C LEU A 870 6.50 -9.80 6.30
N HIS A 871 6.74 -11.05 6.74
CA HIS A 871 5.70 -11.99 7.16
C HIS A 871 5.51 -12.11 8.67
N GLU A 872 6.46 -11.70 9.51
CA GLU A 872 6.25 -11.70 10.99
C GLU A 872 5.43 -10.51 11.50
N ALA A 873 5.07 -9.54 10.65
CA ALA A 873 4.19 -8.43 10.99
C ALA A 873 2.71 -8.81 11.17
N SER A 874 2.33 -10.08 10.97
CA SER A 874 0.95 -10.57 10.97
C SER A 874 0.69 -11.79 11.88
N ALA A 875 1.33 -11.83 13.06
CA ALA A 875 0.93 -12.73 14.14
C ALA A 875 1.18 -12.11 15.55
N PRO A 876 0.15 -11.89 16.39
CA PRO A 876 0.33 -11.36 17.75
C PRO A 876 0.88 -12.44 18.70
N ARG A 877 2.20 -12.52 18.84
CA ARG A 877 2.84 -13.36 19.86
C ARG A 877 2.79 -12.70 21.23
N ILE A 878 1.76 -13.07 22.01
CA ILE A 878 1.67 -12.79 23.44
C ILE A 878 2.95 -13.28 24.14
N ARG A 879 3.56 -12.42 24.96
CA ARG A 879 4.68 -12.80 25.84
C ARG A 879 4.47 -12.29 27.26
N THR A 880 3.44 -12.83 27.90
CA THR A 880 3.20 -12.73 29.34
C THR A 880 4.14 -13.66 30.11
N GLU A 881 5.12 -13.11 30.81
CA GLU A 881 5.73 -13.69 32.02
C GLU A 881 6.54 -12.58 32.72
N TYR A 882 5.93 -11.93 33.72
CA TYR A 882 6.09 -12.22 35.15
C TYR A 882 7.49 -11.91 35.72
N LYS A 883 7.57 -10.80 36.47
CA LYS A 883 8.63 -10.59 37.47
C LYS A 883 8.33 -11.46 38.69
N GLY A 884 9.34 -12.10 39.26
CA GLY A 884 9.22 -12.78 40.56
C GLY A 884 10.54 -13.29 41.11
N GLY A 885 10.94 -12.78 42.29
CA GLY A 885 12.00 -13.35 43.14
C GLY A 885 13.45 -13.12 42.68
N GLY A 886 14.13 -12.16 43.31
CA GLY A 886 15.54 -11.82 43.07
C GLY A 886 15.90 -10.51 43.76
#